data_AF-A0A939TGH4-F1
#
_entry.id   AF-A0A939TGH4-F1
#
_cell.length_a   1.000
_cell.length_b   1.000
_cell.length_c   1.000
_cell.angle_alpha   90.00
_cell.angle_beta   90.00
_cell.angle_gamma   90.00
#
_symmetry.space_group_name_H-M   'P 1'
#
loop_
_entity.id
_entity.type
_entity.pdbx_description
1 polymer ?
#
loop_
_entity_poly.entity_id
_entity_poly.type
_entity_poly.pdbx_seq_one_letter_code
_entity_poly.pdbx_strand_id
1 'polypeptide(L)'
;MTQFPQLPATTDLAAAGPTGAKKMLTKAASPLPAGDVALFFEQACRELVAAGESELAFWAFGQARKVEKDHPALLDLDRVQGVFLELVVVGGVGPAALRDYAKTLAAELPGEEAHARFREVICAGLDAGLVPYARIFPDLRTLARGAKIKKRDEEAFLAERLLRAGLMPVASHQVWAAAREPLAVVAERDDDLMKLLIAAEPDRARHEEESGEEVAEEIRQMWLESLAEAGAGAQLSAEWFGTAGRGCAAPVLLRLADQAGERLFPNAEVVFGEETDPALPPPDYRHIIPMWETATDSPRWWGSNFDAGQLAADVASGAEGRERFAGLLNAFVRDLGYYGNVDYEASVKALWELPETREVLNEAVDGWKADAGRADLPFMYNALQQLVRLTGCGLLRLAPGIAEGLEPADPVDALLAALRGGIPAEFGVPSNGSPYKAPKSGRTIVQHLGYLTVTERSWNAQASVSGDDSLPVRLPQLPEGLLPWYDGKTGLLSRIQGGLWQTFRVEGQTGQALALTLDPGSATARPQAPGTSEVTFPGAGGPSEVRLSRGAITVTAPDGTRTARLLFSPIMSTKGGLVPPPGWWARRDAVDPDGSAALRRLDREGAARLLEATLAGPGAAADALEAVLPEVTVPALRDGVSAAARTAVECLLLAIELRDRTGRPQPSGLPELVSPAADLPFARTAARTRWLVRQRLLARALESATEEPAADQPYLVRTVSLPPRGYVGVELETLAGYALPAVVPWTPDSLREDILDVLRLWANAPIGAGACRVLRLTPSDGEGQSNAERQMADKNLEQTAPGQLWRTPNGALLILDYQRHNRTATAVECTSDGTFTATEPFGWQPARAPIPCWASADRILRLIQLLTDRGPAPIDATATVRALAERAGFDLADAVAICRFPAEALDADIPATGAKLSFPMRDAVRERLLPDDPADLWTTGLATDAAAAWWEAHGS
;
A
#
# COMPACT_ATOMS: atom_id res chain seq x y z
N MET A 1 84.93 17.26 10.32
CA MET A 1 84.72 15.93 10.93
C MET A 1 85.05 16.04 12.41
N THR A 2 84.06 16.38 13.24
CA THR A 2 84.21 16.36 14.70
C THR A 2 84.01 14.91 15.12
N GLN A 3 85.04 14.29 15.70
CA GLN A 3 84.96 12.92 16.22
C GLN A 3 84.00 12.92 17.42
N PHE A 4 82.78 12.42 17.23
CA PHE A 4 81.87 12.09 18.33
C PHE A 4 82.51 10.99 19.21
N PRO A 5 82.12 10.85 20.49
CA PRO A 5 82.47 9.67 21.28
C PRO A 5 82.09 8.42 20.48
N GLN A 6 82.95 7.39 20.50
CA GLN A 6 82.71 6.15 19.76
C GLN A 6 81.31 5.63 20.08
N LEU A 7 80.44 5.60 19.07
CA LEU A 7 79.14 4.94 19.16
C LEU A 7 79.39 3.49 19.59
N PRO A 8 78.64 2.95 20.56
CA PRO A 8 78.69 1.53 20.87
C PRO A 8 78.47 0.72 19.57
N ALA A 9 79.24 -0.35 19.37
CA ALA A 9 79.12 -1.16 18.17
C ALA A 9 77.68 -1.69 18.04
N THR A 10 77.14 -1.68 16.82
CA THR A 10 75.76 -2.12 16.54
C THR A 10 75.52 -3.57 16.96
N THR A 11 76.55 -4.41 16.92
CA THR A 11 76.55 -5.79 17.44
C THR A 11 76.31 -5.86 18.95
N ASP A 12 76.85 -4.92 19.72
CA ASP A 12 76.71 -4.87 21.18
C ASP A 12 75.33 -4.32 21.57
N LEU A 13 74.81 -3.37 20.77
CA LEU A 13 73.45 -2.84 20.93
C LEU A 13 72.40 -3.91 20.65
N ALA A 14 72.55 -4.68 19.57
CA ALA A 14 71.66 -5.80 19.25
C ALA A 14 71.70 -6.89 20.34
N ALA A 15 72.89 -7.24 20.85
CA ALA A 15 73.06 -8.25 21.91
C ALA A 15 72.45 -7.82 23.26
N ALA A 16 72.36 -6.52 23.55
CA ALA A 16 71.81 -5.99 24.80
C ALA A 16 70.26 -5.97 24.84
N GLY A 17 69.60 -6.24 23.72
CA GLY A 17 68.15 -6.12 23.56
C GLY A 17 67.63 -4.67 23.62
N PRO A 18 66.35 -4.42 23.29
CA PRO A 18 65.84 -3.05 23.09
C PRO A 18 66.01 -2.12 24.28
N THR A 19 65.78 -2.62 25.49
CA THR A 19 65.92 -1.84 26.73
C THR A 19 67.39 -1.61 27.11
N GLY A 20 68.27 -2.57 26.83
CA GLY A 20 69.70 -2.46 27.09
C GLY A 20 70.38 -1.48 26.13
N ALA A 21 70.07 -1.61 24.83
CA ALA A 21 70.55 -0.71 23.78
C ALA A 21 70.19 0.76 24.05
N LYS A 22 68.93 1.04 24.42
CA LYS A 22 68.48 2.39 24.80
C LYS A 22 69.28 2.96 25.97
N LYS A 23 69.55 2.16 27.01
CA LYS A 23 70.36 2.59 28.17
C LYS A 23 71.81 2.87 27.77
N MET A 24 72.41 2.04 26.91
CA MET A 24 73.78 2.21 26.43
C MET A 24 73.93 3.50 25.61
N LEU A 25 72.99 3.77 24.69
CA LEU A 25 72.97 4.99 23.89
C LEU A 25 72.76 6.24 24.75
N THR A 26 71.82 6.22 25.70
CA THR A 26 71.62 7.34 26.64
C THR A 26 72.85 7.60 27.51
N LYS A 27 73.52 6.54 27.97
CA LYS A 27 74.75 6.66 28.77
C LYS A 27 75.90 7.25 27.94
N ALA A 28 76.03 6.84 26.68
CA ALA A 28 77.05 7.36 25.76
C ALA A 28 76.79 8.84 25.38
N ALA A 29 75.53 9.27 25.36
CA ALA A 29 75.14 10.66 25.10
C ALA A 29 75.30 11.59 26.33
N SER A 30 75.26 11.05 27.55
CA SER A 30 75.27 11.82 28.81
C SER A 30 76.40 12.85 29.00
N PRO A 31 77.65 12.65 28.52
CA PRO A 31 78.73 13.63 28.71
C PRO A 31 78.75 14.74 27.65
N LEU A 32 77.87 14.70 26.65
CA LEU A 32 77.86 15.65 25.54
C LEU A 32 77.11 16.94 25.89
N PRO A 33 77.56 18.11 25.40
CA PRO A 33 76.79 19.35 25.49
C PRO A 33 75.52 19.23 24.62
N ALA A 34 74.44 19.94 25.00
CA ALA A 34 73.12 19.82 24.37
C ALA A 34 73.13 19.95 22.83
N GLY A 35 74.02 20.80 22.27
CA GLY A 35 74.21 20.95 20.82
C GLY A 35 74.75 19.71 20.09
N ASP A 36 75.55 18.89 20.78
CA ASP A 36 76.16 17.68 20.20
C ASP A 36 75.30 16.43 20.44
N VAL A 37 74.38 16.46 21.41
CA VAL A 37 73.50 15.33 21.75
C VAL A 37 72.53 15.02 20.59
N ALA A 38 71.96 16.04 19.94
CA ALA A 38 71.07 15.84 18.79
C ALA A 38 71.80 15.18 17.62
N LEU A 39 73.00 15.68 17.27
CA LEU A 39 73.85 15.12 16.21
C LEU A 39 74.32 13.69 16.53
N PHE A 40 74.61 13.40 17.80
CA PHE A 40 74.94 12.04 18.25
C PHE A 40 73.80 11.06 18.00
N PHE A 41 72.57 11.42 18.35
CA PHE A 41 71.41 10.55 18.14
C PHE A 41 71.02 10.42 16.66
N GLU A 42 71.28 11.43 15.83
CA GLU A 42 71.15 11.31 14.37
C GLU A 42 72.16 10.31 13.79
N GLN A 43 73.42 10.39 14.21
CA GLN A 43 74.43 9.42 13.79
C GLN A 43 74.08 8.01 14.30
N ALA A 44 73.61 7.88 15.54
CA ALA A 44 73.14 6.60 16.07
C ALA A 44 71.98 6.03 15.23
N CYS A 45 71.04 6.87 14.80
CA CYS A 45 69.95 6.46 13.90
C CYS A 45 70.50 5.92 12.58
N ARG A 46 71.46 6.62 11.93
CA ARG A 46 72.09 6.15 10.67
C ARG A 46 72.70 4.75 10.81
N GLU A 47 73.49 4.52 11.86
CA GLU A 47 74.14 3.23 12.09
C GLU A 47 73.12 2.12 12.39
N LEU A 48 72.05 2.43 13.14
CA LEU A 48 71.01 1.47 13.49
C LEU A 48 70.14 1.08 12.28
N VAL A 49 69.81 2.03 11.41
CA VAL A 49 69.13 1.75 10.14
C VAL A 49 70.00 0.88 9.24
N ALA A 50 71.29 1.18 9.12
CA ALA A 50 72.23 0.37 8.35
C ALA A 50 72.36 -1.07 8.90
N ALA A 51 72.10 -1.27 10.18
CA ALA A 51 72.09 -2.58 10.84
C ALA A 51 70.72 -3.30 10.81
N GLY A 52 69.66 -2.69 10.25
CA GLY A 52 68.31 -3.27 10.20
C GLY A 52 67.50 -3.14 11.49
N GLU A 53 68.00 -2.41 12.50
CA GLU A 53 67.39 -2.28 13.83
C GLU A 53 66.37 -1.12 13.88
N SER A 54 65.26 -1.28 13.14
CA SER A 54 64.29 -0.22 12.85
C SER A 54 63.63 0.40 14.09
N GLU A 55 63.27 -0.40 15.10
CA GLU A 55 62.66 0.13 16.34
C GLU A 55 63.62 0.99 17.15
N LEU A 56 64.89 0.61 17.18
CA LEU A 56 65.94 1.37 17.88
C LEU A 56 66.31 2.63 17.10
N ALA A 57 66.32 2.57 15.76
CA ALA A 57 66.49 3.73 14.90
C ALA A 57 65.39 4.77 15.12
N PHE A 58 64.12 4.37 15.12
CA PHE A 58 62.99 5.27 15.43
C PHE A 58 63.13 5.94 16.79
N TRP A 59 63.56 5.18 17.80
CA TRP A 59 63.78 5.72 19.13
C TRP A 59 64.93 6.74 19.14
N ALA A 60 66.07 6.43 18.51
CA ALA A 60 67.23 7.31 18.44
C ALA A 60 66.88 8.61 17.70
N PHE A 61 66.20 8.52 16.56
CA PHE A 61 65.67 9.68 15.84
C PHE A 61 64.74 10.53 16.71
N GLY A 62 63.83 9.88 17.45
CA GLY A 62 62.94 10.56 18.40
C GLY A 62 63.70 11.29 19.53
N GLN A 63 64.82 10.75 20.01
CA GLN A 63 65.66 11.43 21.01
C GLN A 63 66.34 12.67 20.43
N ALA A 64 66.84 12.61 19.19
CA ALA A 64 67.41 13.79 18.53
C ALA A 64 66.38 14.94 18.45
N ARG A 65 65.15 14.63 18.01
CA ARG A 65 64.06 15.60 17.93
C ARG A 65 63.61 16.12 19.30
N LYS A 66 63.65 15.26 20.33
CA LYS A 66 63.31 15.67 21.71
C LYS A 66 64.30 16.73 22.24
N VAL A 67 65.59 16.56 22.00
CA VAL A 67 66.63 17.51 22.44
C VAL A 67 66.42 18.88 21.81
N GLU A 68 66.09 18.94 20.52
CA GLU A 68 65.80 20.21 19.82
C GLU A 68 64.52 20.87 20.34
N LYS A 69 63.51 20.08 20.69
CA LYS A 69 62.28 20.58 21.30
C LYS A 69 62.52 21.15 22.70
N ASP A 70 63.36 20.49 23.51
CA ASP A 70 63.72 20.94 24.87
C ASP A 70 64.67 22.15 24.84
N HIS A 71 65.38 22.36 23.72
CA HIS A 71 66.31 23.47 23.50
C HIS A 71 66.06 24.19 22.15
N PRO A 72 65.00 25.01 22.01
CA PRO A 72 64.62 25.63 20.73
C PRO A 72 65.71 26.48 20.06
N ALA A 73 66.65 27.04 20.83
CA ALA A 73 67.79 27.80 20.30
C ALA A 73 68.78 26.96 19.45
N LEU A 74 68.67 25.63 19.50
CA LEU A 74 69.47 24.69 18.71
C LEU A 74 68.74 24.17 17.46
N LEU A 75 67.48 24.57 17.25
CA LEU A 75 66.67 24.13 16.12
C LEU A 75 67.13 24.84 14.83
N ASP A 76 67.78 24.07 13.97
CA ASP A 76 68.13 24.46 12.60
C ASP A 76 67.18 23.72 11.63
N LEU A 77 66.20 24.44 11.09
CA LEU A 77 65.15 23.86 10.25
C LEU A 77 65.67 23.34 8.90
N ASP A 78 66.73 23.92 8.34
CA ASP A 78 67.31 23.48 7.07
C ASP A 78 68.09 22.16 7.28
N ARG A 79 68.86 22.08 8.37
CA ARG A 79 69.50 20.82 8.77
C ARG A 79 68.47 19.73 9.07
N VAL A 80 67.42 20.05 9.85
CA VAL A 80 66.38 19.09 10.21
C VAL A 80 65.63 18.61 8.95
N GLN A 81 65.27 19.49 8.01
CA GLN A 81 64.68 19.10 6.72
C GLN A 81 65.59 18.12 5.96
N GLY A 82 66.89 18.43 5.85
CA GLY A 82 67.86 17.56 5.18
C GLY A 82 67.97 16.17 5.84
N VAL A 83 67.95 16.12 7.17
CA VAL A 83 68.00 14.86 7.94
C VAL A 83 66.70 14.06 7.79
N PHE A 84 65.54 14.72 7.73
CA PHE A 84 64.27 14.03 7.42
C PHE A 84 64.29 13.44 6.01
N LEU A 85 64.74 14.18 4.99
CA LEU A 85 64.86 13.69 3.62
C LEU A 85 65.85 12.53 3.49
N GLU A 86 66.97 12.59 4.22
CA GLU A 86 67.96 11.51 4.28
C GLU A 86 67.37 10.24 4.90
N LEU A 87 66.78 10.35 6.09
CA LEU A 87 66.42 9.20 6.92
C LEU A 87 65.04 8.61 6.59
N VAL A 88 64.13 9.38 5.98
CA VAL A 88 62.81 8.86 5.61
C VAL A 88 62.89 7.82 4.50
N VAL A 89 63.83 7.99 3.55
CA VAL A 89 64.05 7.09 2.42
C VAL A 89 64.60 5.73 2.85
N VAL A 90 65.38 5.70 3.94
CA VAL A 90 65.97 4.47 4.48
C VAL A 90 65.15 3.87 5.63
N GLY A 91 63.95 4.39 5.91
CA GLY A 91 63.06 3.85 6.94
C GLY A 91 63.51 4.15 8.38
N GLY A 92 64.31 5.20 8.60
CA GLY A 92 64.78 5.62 9.93
C GLY A 92 63.81 6.55 10.69
N VAL A 93 62.71 6.97 10.05
CA VAL A 93 61.77 7.95 10.59
C VAL A 93 60.42 7.29 10.90
N GLY A 94 60.01 7.33 12.17
CA GLY A 94 58.72 6.79 12.61
C GLY A 94 57.54 7.78 12.45
N PRO A 95 56.29 7.28 12.41
CA PRO A 95 55.08 8.11 12.25
C PRO A 95 54.92 9.26 13.25
N ALA A 96 55.29 9.05 14.52
CA ALA A 96 55.21 10.07 15.55
C ALA A 96 56.14 11.26 15.25
N ALA A 97 57.32 10.98 14.70
CA ALA A 97 58.30 12.00 14.36
C ALA A 97 57.86 12.84 13.15
N LEU A 98 57.25 12.23 12.13
CA LEU A 98 56.63 12.95 11.01
C LEU A 98 55.50 13.86 11.47
N ARG A 99 54.64 13.38 12.36
CA ARG A 99 53.54 14.19 12.93
C ARG A 99 54.04 15.38 13.73
N ASP A 100 55.06 15.18 14.57
CA ASP A 100 55.64 16.27 15.34
C ASP A 100 56.40 17.25 14.43
N TYR A 101 57.02 16.77 13.36
CA TYR A 101 57.63 17.62 12.35
C TYR A 101 56.62 18.52 11.63
N ALA A 102 55.46 17.99 11.22
CA ALA A 102 54.38 18.78 10.64
C ALA A 102 53.93 19.91 11.59
N LYS A 103 53.84 19.64 12.90
CA LYS A 103 53.49 20.67 13.90
C LYS A 103 54.58 21.73 14.04
N THR A 104 55.84 21.31 14.06
CA THR A 104 56.99 22.23 14.13
C THR A 104 57.01 23.15 12.91
N LEU A 105 56.87 22.60 11.69
CA LEU A 105 56.79 23.40 10.48
C LEU A 105 55.62 24.40 10.49
N ALA A 106 54.44 23.97 10.95
CA ALA A 106 53.28 24.84 11.07
C ALA A 106 53.45 25.98 12.09
N ALA A 107 54.29 25.80 13.11
CA ALA A 107 54.55 26.80 14.15
C ALA A 107 55.64 27.81 13.75
N GLU A 108 56.67 27.36 13.04
CA GLU A 108 57.89 28.13 12.81
C GLU A 108 57.97 28.80 11.42
N LEU A 109 57.22 28.33 10.42
CA LEU A 109 57.32 28.81 9.03
C LEU A 109 56.00 29.39 8.49
N PRO A 110 56.05 30.29 7.49
CA PRO A 110 54.88 30.69 6.72
C PRO A 110 54.19 29.46 6.10
N GLY A 111 52.86 29.49 6.02
CA GLY A 111 52.06 28.31 5.65
C GLY A 111 52.43 27.66 4.30
N GLU A 112 52.80 28.45 3.29
CA GLU A 112 53.25 27.94 1.98
C GLU A 112 54.57 27.17 2.07
N GLU A 113 55.54 27.70 2.82
CA GLU A 113 56.86 27.07 3.00
C GLU A 113 56.76 25.82 3.90
N ALA A 114 55.98 25.91 4.98
CA ALA A 114 55.71 24.78 5.87
C ALA A 114 55.08 23.60 5.13
N HIS A 115 54.11 23.89 4.25
CA HIS A 115 53.45 22.89 3.42
C HIS A 115 54.41 22.28 2.39
N ALA A 116 55.17 23.09 1.65
CA ALA A 116 56.11 22.62 0.64
C ALA A 116 57.18 21.69 1.23
N ARG A 117 57.82 22.08 2.34
CA ARG A 117 58.86 21.28 3.01
C ARG A 117 58.32 19.93 3.52
N PHE A 118 57.14 19.94 4.14
CA PHE A 118 56.54 18.70 4.64
C PHE A 118 56.14 17.77 3.49
N ARG A 119 55.57 18.32 2.42
CA ARG A 119 55.18 17.57 1.22
C ARG A 119 56.40 16.91 0.57
N GLU A 120 57.54 17.59 0.52
CA GLU A 120 58.80 17.03 0.01
C GLU A 120 59.24 15.78 0.79
N VAL A 121 59.25 15.85 2.13
CA VAL A 121 59.59 14.72 3.01
C VAL A 121 58.62 13.54 2.83
N ILE A 122 57.32 13.84 2.78
CA ILE A 122 56.31 12.80 2.56
C ILE A 122 56.47 12.17 1.18
N CYS A 123 56.70 12.95 0.12
CA CYS A 123 56.94 12.40 -1.22
C CYS A 123 58.16 11.48 -1.25
N ALA A 124 59.29 11.92 -0.69
CA ALA A 124 60.51 11.11 -0.61
C ALA A 124 60.28 9.80 0.15
N GLY A 125 59.51 9.85 1.25
CA GLY A 125 59.14 8.66 2.00
C GLY A 125 58.25 7.70 1.19
N LEU A 126 57.19 8.22 0.56
CA LEU A 126 56.28 7.40 -0.25
C LEU A 126 56.99 6.77 -1.46
N ASP A 127 57.90 7.50 -2.11
CA ASP A 127 58.72 6.98 -3.22
C ASP A 127 59.66 5.84 -2.75
N ALA A 128 60.04 5.84 -1.48
CA ALA A 128 60.86 4.81 -0.85
C ALA A 128 60.03 3.64 -0.25
N GLY A 129 58.71 3.65 -0.40
CA GLY A 129 57.84 2.59 0.11
C GLY A 129 57.37 2.78 1.56
N LEU A 130 57.44 4.00 2.11
CA LEU A 130 56.91 4.31 3.44
C LEU A 130 55.40 4.03 3.49
N VAL A 131 54.98 3.06 4.31
CA VAL A 131 53.56 2.81 4.56
C VAL A 131 52.92 4.05 5.19
N PRO A 132 51.83 4.59 4.62
CA PRO A 132 51.20 5.81 5.12
C PRO A 132 50.67 5.60 6.55
N TYR A 133 50.95 6.56 7.42
CA TYR A 133 50.46 6.52 8.80
C TYR A 133 49.05 7.13 8.90
N ALA A 134 48.25 6.65 9.85
CA ALA A 134 46.83 7.01 10.03
C ALA A 134 46.47 8.52 10.03
N ARG A 135 47.44 9.39 10.33
CA ARG A 135 47.25 10.84 10.49
C ARG A 135 47.76 11.68 9.31
N ILE A 136 48.31 11.05 8.27
CA ILE A 136 48.90 11.74 7.11
C ILE A 136 47.94 12.72 6.43
N PHE A 137 46.68 12.31 6.20
CA PHE A 137 45.63 13.18 5.64
C PHE A 137 45.31 14.37 6.57
N PRO A 138 44.95 14.19 7.85
CA PRO A 138 44.77 15.30 8.80
C PRO A 138 45.94 16.27 8.90
N ASP A 139 47.17 15.76 8.92
CA ASP A 139 48.37 16.59 9.10
C ASP A 139 48.64 17.43 7.83
N LEU A 140 48.54 16.84 6.64
CA LEU A 140 48.64 17.58 5.36
C LEU A 140 47.50 18.59 5.17
N ARG A 141 46.25 18.24 5.52
CA ARG A 141 45.10 19.19 5.50
C ARG A 141 45.36 20.44 6.35
N THR A 142 46.02 20.25 7.50
CA THR A 142 46.31 21.34 8.44
C THR A 142 47.33 22.31 7.83
N LEU A 143 48.39 21.78 7.22
CA LEU A 143 49.42 22.56 6.55
C LEU A 143 48.89 23.24 5.27
N ALA A 144 48.14 22.51 4.45
CA ALA A 144 47.52 23.04 3.23
C ALA A 144 46.57 24.22 3.52
N ARG A 145 45.82 24.16 4.63
CA ARG A 145 45.00 25.29 5.10
C ARG A 145 45.85 26.54 5.38
N GLY A 146 47.01 26.37 6.02
CA GLY A 146 47.98 27.45 6.24
C GLY A 146 48.52 28.03 4.92
N ALA A 147 48.72 27.19 3.92
CA ALA A 147 49.14 27.57 2.56
C ALA A 147 48.02 28.12 1.67
N LYS A 148 46.77 28.22 2.16
CA LYS A 148 45.57 28.57 1.38
C LYS A 148 45.28 27.63 0.20
N ILE A 149 45.75 26.39 0.26
CA ILE A 149 45.40 25.32 -0.67
C ILE A 149 44.06 24.72 -0.24
N LYS A 150 43.17 24.45 -1.20
CA LYS A 150 41.86 23.87 -0.89
C LYS A 150 42.05 22.42 -0.42
N LYS A 151 41.28 22.03 0.60
CA LYS A 151 41.24 20.67 1.14
C LYS A 151 41.19 19.59 0.03
N ARG A 152 40.26 19.77 -0.92
CA ARG A 152 40.04 18.82 -2.03
C ARG A 152 41.27 18.63 -2.91
N ASP A 153 42.01 19.70 -3.19
CA ASP A 153 43.17 19.66 -4.08
C ASP A 153 44.34 18.93 -3.40
N GLU A 154 44.53 19.16 -2.11
CA GLU A 154 45.57 18.47 -1.32
C GLU A 154 45.27 16.98 -1.15
N GLU A 155 44.02 16.63 -0.87
CA GLU A 155 43.60 15.24 -0.72
C GLU A 155 43.69 14.47 -2.04
N ALA A 156 43.30 15.10 -3.16
CA ALA A 156 43.44 14.52 -4.49
C ALA A 156 44.92 14.25 -4.82
N PHE A 157 45.80 15.21 -4.52
CA PHE A 157 47.24 15.01 -4.67
C PHE A 157 47.74 13.80 -3.88
N LEU A 158 47.38 13.70 -2.59
CA LEU A 158 47.85 12.60 -1.77
C LEU A 158 47.29 11.25 -2.24
N ALA A 159 46.01 11.19 -2.61
CA ALA A 159 45.38 9.99 -3.14
C ALA A 159 46.05 9.51 -4.43
N GLU A 160 46.30 10.42 -5.37
CA GLU A 160 47.05 10.13 -6.60
C GLU A 160 48.43 9.54 -6.28
N ARG A 161 49.17 10.17 -5.35
CA ARG A 161 50.52 9.70 -4.99
C ARG A 161 50.50 8.32 -4.35
N LEU A 162 49.55 8.05 -3.45
CA LEU A 162 49.41 6.75 -2.80
C LEU A 162 49.08 5.64 -3.81
N LEU A 163 48.25 5.92 -4.82
CA LEU A 163 47.97 4.98 -5.91
C LEU A 163 49.20 4.73 -6.78
N ARG A 164 49.89 5.79 -7.23
CA ARG A 164 51.07 5.65 -8.09
C ARG A 164 52.24 4.96 -7.39
N ALA A 165 52.36 5.11 -6.07
CA ALA A 165 53.35 4.42 -5.26
C ALA A 165 52.97 2.96 -4.92
N GLY A 166 51.73 2.52 -5.23
CA GLY A 166 51.27 1.17 -4.94
C GLY A 166 51.11 0.87 -3.44
N LEU A 167 50.86 1.90 -2.62
CA LEU A 167 50.87 1.79 -1.15
C LEU A 167 49.48 1.52 -0.55
N MET A 168 48.42 1.68 -1.33
CA MET A 168 47.05 1.45 -0.86
C MET A 168 46.77 0.01 -0.39
N PRO A 169 47.25 -1.06 -1.05
CA PRO A 169 47.00 -2.44 -0.61
C PRO A 169 47.39 -2.74 0.84
N VAL A 170 48.45 -2.09 1.33
CA VAL A 170 49.00 -2.27 2.70
C VAL A 170 48.66 -1.12 3.65
N ALA A 171 47.88 -0.13 3.21
CA ALA A 171 47.52 1.03 4.02
C ALA A 171 46.56 0.64 5.16
N SER A 172 46.68 1.31 6.31
CA SER A 172 45.81 1.03 7.47
C SER A 172 44.36 1.44 7.24
N HIS A 173 43.44 0.88 8.05
CA HIS A 173 42.02 1.25 8.06
C HIS A 173 41.78 2.77 8.11
N GLN A 174 42.51 3.52 8.94
CA GLN A 174 42.32 4.98 9.02
C GLN A 174 42.77 5.71 7.75
N VAL A 175 43.77 5.17 7.04
CA VAL A 175 44.22 5.74 5.76
C VAL A 175 43.18 5.46 4.69
N TRP A 176 42.66 4.24 4.58
CA TRP A 176 41.55 3.91 3.67
C TRP A 176 40.31 4.78 3.93
N ALA A 177 39.89 4.90 5.19
CA ALA A 177 38.76 5.75 5.57
C ALA A 177 38.97 7.23 5.20
N ALA A 178 40.20 7.74 5.29
CA ALA A 178 40.50 9.12 4.92
C ALA A 178 40.68 9.32 3.40
N ALA A 179 41.10 8.27 2.68
CA ALA A 179 41.40 8.29 1.26
C ALA A 179 40.20 7.93 0.37
N ARG A 180 39.15 7.26 0.89
CA ARG A 180 38.03 6.71 0.11
C ARG A 180 37.44 7.68 -0.90
N GLU A 181 36.97 8.83 -0.42
CA GLU A 181 36.38 9.91 -1.25
C GLU A 181 37.40 10.53 -2.22
N PRO A 182 38.62 10.95 -1.77
CA PRO A 182 39.67 11.43 -2.67
C PRO A 182 40.06 10.46 -3.79
N LEU A 183 40.20 9.16 -3.47
CA LEU A 183 40.55 8.10 -4.42
C LEU A 183 39.49 7.99 -5.51
N ALA A 184 38.22 8.00 -5.13
CA ALA A 184 37.12 7.95 -6.09
C ALA A 184 37.15 9.16 -7.04
N VAL A 185 37.38 10.37 -6.50
CA VAL A 185 37.42 11.61 -7.30
C VAL A 185 38.59 11.65 -8.28
N VAL A 186 39.77 11.15 -7.91
CA VAL A 186 40.93 11.15 -8.84
C VAL A 186 40.81 10.06 -9.90
N ALA A 187 40.31 8.88 -9.52
CA ALA A 187 40.09 7.77 -10.45
C ALA A 187 38.99 8.07 -11.48
N GLU A 188 37.91 8.77 -11.08
CA GLU A 188 36.85 9.20 -12.01
C GLU A 188 37.38 10.09 -13.15
N ARG A 189 38.49 10.81 -12.94
CA ARG A 189 39.02 11.81 -13.88
C ARG A 189 40.16 11.32 -14.76
N ASP A 190 40.81 10.21 -14.39
CA ASP A 190 42.03 9.70 -15.03
C ASP A 190 41.98 8.16 -15.10
N ASP A 191 41.92 7.63 -16.33
CA ASP A 191 41.84 6.20 -16.59
C ASP A 191 43.04 5.40 -16.07
N ASP A 192 44.23 5.98 -16.01
CA ASP A 192 45.40 5.28 -15.47
C ASP A 192 45.33 5.21 -13.94
N LEU A 193 44.81 6.24 -13.28
CA LEU A 193 44.52 6.19 -11.84
C LEU A 193 43.36 5.24 -11.53
N MET A 194 42.36 5.13 -12.41
CA MET A 194 41.30 4.12 -12.31
C MET A 194 41.89 2.70 -12.33
N LYS A 195 42.78 2.38 -13.28
CA LYS A 195 43.45 1.07 -13.34
C LYS A 195 44.27 0.79 -12.08
N LEU A 196 44.96 1.80 -11.54
CA LEU A 196 45.72 1.66 -10.30
C LEU A 196 44.80 1.43 -9.10
N LEU A 197 43.64 2.10 -9.03
CA LEU A 197 42.65 1.87 -7.99
C LEU A 197 42.05 0.45 -8.07
N ILE A 198 41.78 -0.05 -9.28
CA ILE A 198 41.33 -1.43 -9.51
C ILE A 198 42.41 -2.44 -9.08
N ALA A 199 43.69 -2.15 -9.35
CA ALA A 199 44.80 -3.02 -8.93
C ALA A 199 45.16 -2.90 -7.44
N ALA A 200 44.63 -1.89 -6.73
CA ALA A 200 44.91 -1.63 -5.32
C ALA A 200 44.05 -2.48 -4.37
N GLU A 201 43.72 -3.73 -4.73
CA GLU A 201 43.01 -4.66 -3.85
C GLU A 201 43.77 -4.81 -2.52
N PRO A 202 43.11 -4.61 -1.36
CA PRO A 202 43.77 -4.74 -0.06
C PRO A 202 44.37 -6.12 0.18
N ASP A 203 45.58 -6.17 0.75
CA ASP A 203 46.24 -7.42 1.13
C ASP A 203 45.57 -8.02 2.37
N ARG A 204 44.57 -8.87 2.12
CA ARG A 204 43.74 -9.47 3.17
C ARG A 204 44.57 -10.23 4.20
N ALA A 205 45.54 -11.04 3.77
CA ALA A 205 46.34 -11.86 4.68
C ALA A 205 47.13 -11.00 5.68
N ARG A 206 47.69 -9.90 5.19
CA ARG A 206 48.38 -8.92 6.02
C ARG A 206 47.44 -8.23 7.02
N HIS A 207 46.29 -7.74 6.56
CA HIS A 207 45.36 -7.01 7.42
C HIS A 207 44.73 -7.90 8.49
N GLU A 208 44.47 -9.17 8.16
CA GLU A 208 44.00 -10.18 9.11
C GLU A 208 45.04 -10.43 10.22
N GLU A 209 46.32 -10.55 9.87
CA GLU A 209 47.41 -10.72 10.83
C GLU A 209 47.59 -9.48 11.73
N GLU A 210 47.52 -8.27 11.16
CA GLU A 210 47.79 -7.02 11.89
C GLU A 210 46.61 -6.53 12.74
N SER A 211 45.38 -6.66 12.24
CA SER A 211 44.20 -5.97 12.78
C SER A 211 42.97 -6.87 12.97
N GLY A 212 43.03 -8.14 12.53
CA GLY A 212 41.93 -9.10 12.62
C GLY A 212 41.02 -9.12 11.39
N GLU A 213 40.23 -10.20 11.25
CA GLU A 213 39.36 -10.47 10.10
C GLU A 213 38.30 -9.40 9.85
N GLU A 214 37.68 -8.88 10.92
CA GLU A 214 36.64 -7.86 10.82
C GLU A 214 37.17 -6.57 10.18
N VAL A 215 38.35 -6.08 10.63
CA VAL A 215 38.97 -4.86 10.11
C VAL A 215 39.50 -5.07 8.69
N ALA A 216 40.02 -6.25 8.36
CA ALA A 216 40.44 -6.58 7.00
C ALA A 216 39.25 -6.53 6.02
N GLU A 217 38.08 -7.00 6.43
CA GLU A 217 36.86 -6.93 5.63
C GLU A 217 36.35 -5.48 5.51
N GLU A 218 36.39 -4.67 6.57
CA GLU A 218 36.06 -3.23 6.49
C GLU A 218 36.93 -2.49 5.48
N ILE A 219 38.25 -2.75 5.49
CA ILE A 219 39.19 -2.17 4.51
C ILE A 219 38.83 -2.59 3.08
N ARG A 220 38.55 -3.88 2.86
CA ARG A 220 38.09 -4.39 1.57
C ARG A 220 36.80 -3.71 1.11
N GLN A 221 35.82 -3.51 2.00
CA GLN A 221 34.59 -2.80 1.66
C GLN A 221 34.83 -1.33 1.30
N MET A 222 35.73 -0.61 2.00
CA MET A 222 36.08 0.77 1.63
C MET A 222 36.67 0.85 0.22
N TRP A 223 37.50 -0.12 -0.17
CA TRP A 223 38.02 -0.21 -1.53
C TRP A 223 36.91 -0.44 -2.57
N LEU A 224 36.00 -1.39 -2.32
CA LEU A 224 34.85 -1.65 -3.20
C LEU A 224 33.92 -0.43 -3.32
N GLU A 225 33.69 0.29 -2.22
CA GLU A 225 32.95 1.56 -2.21
C GLU A 225 33.65 2.62 -3.05
N SER A 226 34.97 2.80 -2.91
CA SER A 226 35.74 3.72 -3.76
C SER A 226 35.63 3.38 -5.23
N LEU A 227 35.66 2.09 -5.61
CA LEU A 227 35.47 1.66 -7.00
C LEU A 227 34.07 2.04 -7.52
N ALA A 228 33.03 1.77 -6.74
CA ALA A 228 31.66 2.09 -7.12
C ALA A 228 31.42 3.61 -7.19
N GLU A 229 32.01 4.39 -6.29
CA GLU A 229 31.97 5.85 -6.32
C GLU A 229 32.69 6.43 -7.53
N ALA A 230 33.83 5.85 -7.92
CA ALA A 230 34.64 6.29 -9.06
C ALA A 230 34.05 5.99 -10.44
N GLY A 231 33.06 5.09 -10.53
CA GLY A 231 32.56 4.62 -11.83
C GLY A 231 33.30 3.40 -12.40
N ALA A 232 34.08 2.68 -11.56
CA ALA A 232 34.95 1.60 -12.02
C ALA A 232 34.20 0.46 -12.72
N GLY A 233 32.91 0.28 -12.45
CA GLY A 233 32.09 -0.74 -13.09
C GLY A 233 32.15 -0.70 -14.62
N ALA A 234 32.35 0.47 -15.25
CA ALA A 234 32.53 0.57 -16.69
C ALA A 234 33.76 -0.20 -17.22
N GLN A 235 34.83 -0.34 -16.42
CA GLN A 235 36.12 -0.91 -16.80
C GLN A 235 36.37 -2.34 -16.28
N LEU A 236 35.65 -2.79 -15.24
CA LEU A 236 35.88 -4.09 -14.58
C LEU A 236 35.50 -5.29 -15.46
N SER A 237 36.36 -6.29 -15.62
CA SER A 237 36.04 -7.50 -16.41
C SER A 237 34.88 -8.30 -15.79
N ALA A 238 34.20 -9.14 -16.58
CA ALA A 238 33.13 -10.01 -16.05
C ALA A 238 33.67 -10.97 -14.96
N GLU A 239 34.87 -11.52 -15.15
CA GLU A 239 35.52 -12.40 -14.18
C GLU A 239 35.77 -11.72 -12.83
N TRP A 240 36.05 -10.41 -12.81
CA TRP A 240 36.27 -9.65 -11.58
C TRP A 240 35.04 -9.74 -10.65
N PHE A 241 33.82 -9.67 -11.20
CA PHE A 241 32.58 -9.70 -10.41
C PHE A 241 32.34 -11.04 -9.68
N GLY A 242 32.87 -12.15 -10.21
CA GLY A 242 32.79 -13.48 -9.58
C GLY A 242 33.96 -13.79 -8.65
N THR A 243 35.04 -13.00 -8.69
CA THR A 243 36.29 -13.23 -7.95
C THR A 243 36.52 -12.12 -6.92
N ALA A 244 37.23 -11.05 -7.30
CA ALA A 244 37.53 -9.92 -6.43
C ALA A 244 36.27 -9.19 -5.95
N GLY A 245 35.19 -9.16 -6.75
CA GLY A 245 33.88 -8.59 -6.39
C GLY A 245 32.98 -9.53 -5.58
N ARG A 246 33.41 -10.75 -5.26
CA ARG A 246 32.62 -11.72 -4.49
C ARG A 246 32.28 -11.20 -3.09
N GLY A 247 31.04 -11.42 -2.64
CA GLY A 247 30.60 -11.03 -1.29
C GLY A 247 30.54 -9.52 -1.07
N CYS A 248 30.39 -8.75 -2.15
CA CYS A 248 30.28 -7.31 -2.09
C CYS A 248 28.93 -6.89 -1.46
N ALA A 249 28.92 -5.82 -0.66
CA ALA A 249 27.69 -5.26 -0.13
C ALA A 249 26.71 -4.91 -1.27
N ALA A 250 25.45 -5.34 -1.17
CA ALA A 250 24.48 -5.24 -2.25
C ALA A 250 24.37 -3.84 -2.90
N PRO A 251 24.32 -2.71 -2.16
CA PRO A 251 24.25 -1.38 -2.79
C PRO A 251 25.46 -1.05 -3.67
N VAL A 252 26.64 -1.55 -3.28
CA VAL A 252 27.91 -1.34 -4.00
C VAL A 252 27.94 -2.19 -5.26
N LEU A 253 27.61 -3.49 -5.15
CA LEU A 253 27.58 -4.40 -6.28
C LEU A 253 26.57 -3.97 -7.35
N LEU A 254 25.35 -3.60 -6.93
CA LEU A 254 24.30 -3.15 -7.86
C LEU A 254 24.76 -1.91 -8.63
N ARG A 255 25.41 -0.95 -7.97
CA ARG A 255 25.97 0.24 -8.60
C ARG A 255 27.09 -0.08 -9.60
N LEU A 256 27.98 -1.01 -9.27
CA LEU A 256 29.04 -1.46 -10.19
C LEU A 256 28.46 -2.19 -11.41
N ALA A 257 27.43 -3.01 -11.22
CA ALA A 257 26.73 -3.68 -12.30
C ALA A 257 25.98 -2.69 -13.21
N ASP A 258 25.35 -1.66 -12.63
CA ASP A 258 24.68 -0.57 -13.36
C ASP A 258 25.67 0.17 -14.28
N GLN A 259 26.86 0.48 -13.76
CA GLN A 259 27.92 1.17 -14.51
C GLN A 259 28.49 0.32 -15.65
N ALA A 260 28.53 -0.99 -15.47
CA ALA A 260 29.03 -1.91 -16.50
C ALA A 260 28.04 -2.09 -17.65
N GLY A 261 26.73 -2.00 -17.36
CA GLY A 261 25.65 -2.00 -18.34
C GLY A 261 25.69 -3.21 -19.28
N GLU A 262 25.46 -2.96 -20.58
CA GLU A 262 25.37 -3.98 -21.64
C GLU A 262 26.62 -4.87 -21.75
N ARG A 263 27.77 -4.42 -21.25
CA ARG A 263 29.03 -5.18 -21.31
C ARG A 263 28.99 -6.46 -20.46
N LEU A 264 28.28 -6.45 -19.33
CA LEU A 264 28.10 -7.65 -18.50
C LEU A 264 26.89 -8.49 -18.88
N PHE A 265 25.94 -7.88 -19.57
CA PHE A 265 24.70 -8.54 -19.99
C PHE A 265 24.54 -8.56 -21.52
N PRO A 266 25.59 -8.89 -22.31
CA PRO A 266 25.47 -8.89 -23.77
C PRO A 266 24.63 -10.09 -24.21
N ASN A 267 23.69 -9.87 -25.13
CA ASN A 267 22.81 -10.91 -25.69
C ASN A 267 21.72 -11.45 -24.74
N ALA A 268 21.39 -10.74 -23.67
CA ALA A 268 20.19 -11.06 -22.90
C ALA A 268 18.95 -10.67 -23.72
N GLU A 269 17.99 -11.58 -23.83
CA GLU A 269 16.70 -11.29 -24.47
C GLU A 269 15.98 -10.21 -23.66
N VAL A 270 15.56 -9.13 -24.34
CA VAL A 270 14.82 -8.06 -23.67
C VAL A 270 13.40 -8.54 -23.41
N VAL A 271 13.05 -8.62 -22.13
CA VAL A 271 11.77 -9.15 -21.69
C VAL A 271 10.72 -8.05 -21.80
N PHE A 272 10.01 -8.05 -22.94
CA PHE A 272 8.81 -7.26 -23.15
C PHE A 272 7.62 -8.19 -23.40
N GLY A 273 6.49 -7.95 -22.73
CA GLY A 273 5.22 -8.60 -23.13
C GLY A 273 5.08 -10.09 -22.82
N GLU A 274 5.92 -10.70 -21.98
CA GLU A 274 5.67 -12.05 -21.46
C GLU A 274 4.54 -12.00 -20.40
N GLU A 275 3.30 -11.74 -20.83
CA GLU A 275 2.12 -11.59 -19.95
C GLU A 275 1.72 -12.89 -19.22
N THR A 276 2.47 -13.96 -19.44
CA THR A 276 2.28 -15.30 -18.88
C THR A 276 3.42 -15.72 -17.95
N ASP A 277 4.55 -15.00 -17.88
CA ASP A 277 5.65 -15.33 -16.97
C ASP A 277 5.29 -14.90 -15.53
N PRO A 278 5.13 -15.84 -14.57
CA PRO A 278 4.78 -15.50 -13.19
C PRO A 278 5.88 -14.75 -12.43
N ALA A 279 7.11 -14.69 -12.96
CA ALA A 279 8.20 -13.92 -12.36
C ALA A 279 8.15 -12.42 -12.72
N LEU A 280 7.32 -12.04 -13.69
CA LEU A 280 7.20 -10.65 -14.14
C LEU A 280 6.02 -9.93 -13.45
N PRO A 281 6.25 -8.74 -12.86
CA PRO A 281 5.14 -7.90 -12.43
C PRO A 281 4.32 -7.41 -13.65
N PRO A 282 3.01 -7.15 -13.48
CA PRO A 282 2.18 -6.58 -14.54
C PRO A 282 2.75 -5.24 -15.07
N PRO A 283 2.42 -4.83 -16.30
CA PRO A 283 2.88 -3.56 -16.90
C PRO A 283 2.77 -2.34 -15.98
N ASP A 284 1.61 -2.17 -15.33
CA ASP A 284 1.30 -1.10 -14.37
C ASP A 284 2.17 -1.12 -13.09
N TYR A 285 2.96 -2.19 -12.90
CA TYR A 285 3.85 -2.44 -11.76
C TYR A 285 5.31 -2.69 -12.18
N ARG A 286 5.67 -2.44 -13.46
CA ARG A 286 7.05 -2.62 -13.97
C ARG A 286 8.08 -1.67 -13.33
N HIS A 287 7.63 -0.68 -12.56
CA HIS A 287 8.49 0.10 -11.68
C HIS A 287 8.64 -0.62 -10.34
N ILE A 288 9.79 -1.26 -10.12
CA ILE A 288 10.08 -2.01 -8.89
C ILE A 288 10.45 -1.09 -7.69
N ILE A 289 9.71 0.03 -7.54
CA ILE A 289 9.86 1.28 -6.72
C ILE A 289 10.81 1.24 -5.49
N PRO A 290 11.63 2.29 -5.25
CA PRO A 290 11.25 3.53 -4.54
C PRO A 290 11.22 4.77 -5.47
N MET A 291 10.40 5.81 -5.29
CA MET A 291 10.14 6.55 -4.05
C MET A 291 8.89 7.46 -4.22
N TRP A 292 7.99 7.45 -3.23
CA TRP A 292 6.99 8.48 -2.85
C TRP A 292 5.81 8.92 -3.74
N GLU A 293 5.58 8.40 -4.93
CA GLU A 293 4.28 8.61 -5.61
C GLU A 293 3.63 7.29 -5.97
N THR A 294 2.37 7.13 -5.56
CA THR A 294 1.38 6.34 -6.28
C THR A 294 1.27 6.89 -7.70
N ALA A 295 2.27 6.61 -8.53
CA ALA A 295 2.14 6.67 -9.97
C ALA A 295 1.38 5.40 -10.37
N THR A 296 0.06 5.41 -10.13
CA THR A 296 -0.81 4.64 -11.00
C THR A 296 -0.60 5.25 -12.38
N ASP A 297 -0.02 4.52 -13.32
CA ASP A 297 0.00 4.87 -14.74
C ASP A 297 -1.43 5.00 -15.33
N SER A 298 -2.48 4.79 -14.52
CA SER A 298 -3.81 5.33 -14.78
C SER A 298 -3.68 6.82 -15.15
N PRO A 299 -4.05 7.25 -16.38
CA PRO A 299 -4.09 8.66 -16.67
C PRO A 299 -4.98 9.32 -15.64
N ARG A 300 -4.61 10.53 -15.23
CA ARG A 300 -5.47 11.32 -14.35
C ARG A 300 -6.64 11.80 -15.20
N TRP A 301 -7.61 10.92 -15.45
CA TRP A 301 -8.85 11.21 -16.19
C TRP A 301 -9.68 12.34 -15.53
N TRP A 302 -9.34 12.65 -14.28
CA TRP A 302 -9.86 13.74 -13.46
C TRP A 302 -8.97 15.01 -13.45
N GLY A 303 -7.83 14.98 -14.14
CA GLY A 303 -6.87 16.08 -14.22
C GLY A 303 -7.15 16.99 -15.42
N SER A 304 -6.74 18.26 -15.31
CA SER A 304 -6.81 19.25 -16.40
C SER A 304 -6.03 18.85 -17.66
N ASN A 305 -5.20 17.81 -17.59
CA ASN A 305 -4.34 17.30 -18.66
C ASN A 305 -4.93 16.08 -19.37
N PHE A 306 -6.21 15.71 -19.13
CA PHE A 306 -6.87 14.65 -19.88
C PHE A 306 -7.03 15.07 -21.36
N ASP A 307 -6.36 14.34 -22.25
CA ASP A 307 -6.37 14.58 -23.70
C ASP A 307 -6.76 13.30 -24.44
N ALA A 308 -8.03 13.23 -24.87
CA ALA A 308 -8.54 12.11 -25.64
C ALA A 308 -7.85 11.98 -27.02
N GLY A 309 -7.40 13.10 -27.61
CA GLY A 309 -6.68 13.12 -28.89
C GLY A 309 -5.31 12.46 -28.80
N GLN A 310 -4.58 12.68 -27.70
CA GLN A 310 -3.31 12.01 -27.45
C GLN A 310 -3.47 10.50 -27.28
N LEU A 311 -4.56 10.04 -26.64
CA LEU A 311 -4.87 8.62 -26.50
C LEU A 311 -5.24 7.99 -27.84
N ALA A 312 -6.05 8.66 -28.66
CA ALA A 312 -6.34 8.20 -30.02
C ALA A 312 -5.09 8.12 -30.90
N ALA A 313 -4.16 9.08 -30.77
CA ALA A 313 -2.88 9.05 -31.46
C ALA A 313 -2.00 7.87 -30.99
N ASP A 314 -2.01 7.52 -29.71
CA ASP A 314 -1.29 6.33 -29.21
C ASP A 314 -1.93 5.05 -29.76
N VAL A 315 -3.27 4.93 -29.77
CA VAL A 315 -3.96 3.80 -30.42
C VAL A 315 -3.61 3.69 -31.90
N ALA A 316 -3.58 4.81 -32.62
CA ALA A 316 -3.21 4.87 -34.04
C ALA A 316 -1.73 4.49 -34.30
N SER A 317 -0.87 4.54 -33.29
CA SER A 317 0.57 4.26 -33.43
C SER A 317 0.88 2.78 -33.71
N GLY A 318 -0.04 1.86 -33.36
CA GLY A 318 0.08 0.43 -33.63
C GLY A 318 -0.55 -0.46 -32.56
N ALA A 319 -0.31 -1.77 -32.67
CA ALA A 319 -0.90 -2.78 -31.78
C ALA A 319 -0.56 -2.54 -30.30
N GLU A 320 0.66 -2.11 -30.00
CA GLU A 320 1.12 -1.83 -28.63
C GLU A 320 0.36 -0.65 -28.00
N GLY A 321 0.15 0.43 -28.76
CA GLY A 321 -0.63 1.58 -28.29
C GLY A 321 -2.12 1.25 -28.12
N ARG A 322 -2.69 0.44 -29.01
CA ARG A 322 -4.05 -0.11 -28.86
C ARG A 322 -4.18 -0.93 -27.58
N GLU A 323 -3.22 -1.80 -27.29
CA GLU A 323 -3.20 -2.65 -26.10
C GLU A 323 -3.04 -1.83 -24.81
N ARG A 324 -2.13 -0.84 -24.79
CA ARG A 324 -2.02 0.14 -23.70
C ARG A 324 -3.37 0.79 -23.42
N PHE A 325 -4.01 1.34 -24.46
CA PHE A 325 -5.31 2.00 -24.29
C PHE A 325 -6.39 1.06 -23.77
N ALA A 326 -6.44 -0.20 -24.20
CA ALA A 326 -7.38 -1.19 -23.67
C ALA A 326 -7.17 -1.47 -22.16
N GLY A 327 -5.92 -1.50 -21.70
CA GLY A 327 -5.59 -1.58 -20.27
C GLY A 327 -6.06 -0.34 -19.50
N LEU A 328 -5.78 0.84 -20.04
CA LEU A 328 -6.20 2.12 -19.49
C LEU A 328 -7.73 2.27 -19.42
N LEU A 329 -8.43 1.82 -20.46
CA LEU A 329 -9.89 1.86 -20.53
C LEU A 329 -10.54 1.06 -19.40
N ASN A 330 -10.01 -0.13 -19.08
CA ASN A 330 -10.51 -0.91 -17.94
C ASN A 330 -10.37 -0.17 -16.61
N ALA A 331 -9.26 0.53 -16.40
CA ALA A 331 -9.05 1.36 -15.21
C ALA A 331 -9.99 2.58 -15.19
N PHE A 332 -10.15 3.26 -16.34
CA PHE A 332 -11.10 4.36 -16.49
C PHE A 332 -12.52 3.96 -16.09
N VAL A 333 -13.03 2.85 -16.64
CA VAL A 333 -14.40 2.41 -16.38
C VAL A 333 -14.62 2.03 -14.92
N ARG A 334 -13.63 1.39 -14.29
CA ARG A 334 -13.66 1.08 -12.85
C ARG A 334 -13.83 2.34 -11.99
N ASP A 335 -13.19 3.43 -12.39
CA ASP A 335 -13.12 4.67 -11.62
C ASP A 335 -14.30 5.63 -11.93
N LEU A 336 -15.18 5.30 -12.89
CA LEU A 336 -16.38 6.08 -13.21
C LEU A 336 -17.27 6.29 -11.98
N GLY A 337 -17.64 7.55 -11.76
CA GLY A 337 -18.50 7.97 -10.64
C GLY A 337 -17.81 8.00 -9.28
N TYR A 338 -16.49 7.74 -9.21
CA TYR A 338 -15.76 7.77 -7.94
C TYR A 338 -15.50 9.21 -7.44
N TYR A 339 -15.05 10.10 -8.33
CA TYR A 339 -14.79 11.50 -8.02
C TYR A 339 -15.98 12.40 -8.39
N GLY A 340 -16.66 13.00 -7.40
CA GLY A 340 -17.86 13.82 -7.62
C GLY A 340 -17.62 15.16 -8.34
N ASN A 341 -16.36 15.58 -8.51
CA ASN A 341 -15.96 16.81 -9.20
C ASN A 341 -15.59 16.59 -10.68
N VAL A 342 -15.80 15.39 -11.22
CA VAL A 342 -15.42 15.01 -12.58
C VAL A 342 -16.68 14.83 -13.43
N ASP A 343 -16.69 15.46 -14.60
CA ASP A 343 -17.74 15.25 -15.61
C ASP A 343 -17.41 14.01 -16.46
N TYR A 344 -17.77 12.85 -15.92
CA TYR A 344 -17.54 11.57 -16.60
C TYR A 344 -18.33 11.43 -17.90
N GLU A 345 -19.49 12.06 -18.02
CA GLU A 345 -20.30 12.01 -19.24
C GLU A 345 -19.56 12.73 -20.39
N ALA A 346 -18.96 13.90 -20.10
CA ALA A 346 -18.09 14.59 -21.06
C ALA A 346 -16.87 13.76 -21.45
N SER A 347 -16.21 13.08 -20.50
CA SER A 347 -15.04 12.22 -20.79
C SER A 347 -15.41 11.01 -21.65
N VAL A 348 -16.51 10.31 -21.34
CA VAL A 348 -17.01 9.20 -22.17
C VAL A 348 -17.35 9.69 -23.57
N LYS A 349 -18.00 10.86 -23.69
CA LYS A 349 -18.30 11.47 -24.99
C LYS A 349 -17.04 11.80 -25.79
N ALA A 350 -16.00 12.37 -25.17
CA ALA A 350 -14.75 12.68 -25.86
C ALA A 350 -14.05 11.43 -26.41
N LEU A 351 -14.00 10.33 -25.62
CA LEU A 351 -13.48 9.04 -26.09
C LEU A 351 -14.37 8.42 -27.18
N TRP A 352 -15.68 8.65 -27.11
CA TRP A 352 -16.62 8.16 -28.12
C TRP A 352 -16.50 8.91 -29.45
N GLU A 353 -16.19 10.20 -29.46
CA GLU A 353 -16.15 11.00 -30.69
C GLU A 353 -14.99 10.64 -31.62
N LEU A 354 -13.89 10.11 -31.10
CA LEU A 354 -12.70 9.69 -31.85
C LEU A 354 -12.81 8.23 -32.34
N PRO A 355 -12.61 7.94 -33.65
CA PRO A 355 -12.78 6.59 -34.20
C PRO A 355 -11.91 5.52 -33.55
N GLU A 356 -10.64 5.83 -33.28
CA GLU A 356 -9.64 4.89 -32.78
C GLU A 356 -9.98 4.41 -31.37
N THR A 357 -10.37 5.32 -30.48
CA THR A 357 -10.79 5.00 -29.11
C THR A 357 -12.19 4.40 -29.06
N ARG A 358 -13.09 4.82 -29.95
CA ARG A 358 -14.44 4.22 -30.09
C ARG A 358 -14.37 2.74 -30.45
N GLU A 359 -13.46 2.36 -31.36
CA GLU A 359 -13.28 0.97 -31.77
C GLU A 359 -12.89 0.08 -30.58
N VAL A 360 -11.86 0.48 -29.82
CA VAL A 360 -11.41 -0.27 -28.64
C VAL A 360 -12.48 -0.29 -27.54
N LEU A 361 -13.24 0.79 -27.37
CA LEU A 361 -14.37 0.83 -26.44
C LEU A 361 -15.50 -0.13 -26.84
N ASN A 362 -15.83 -0.22 -28.13
CA ASN A 362 -16.81 -1.19 -28.62
C ASN A 362 -16.35 -2.63 -28.37
N GLU A 363 -15.09 -2.95 -28.67
CA GLU A 363 -14.53 -4.27 -28.40
C GLU A 363 -14.56 -4.63 -26.92
N ALA A 364 -14.24 -3.68 -26.03
CA ALA A 364 -14.31 -3.89 -24.59
C ALA A 364 -15.76 -4.15 -24.14
N VAL A 365 -16.73 -3.38 -24.65
CA VAL A 365 -18.15 -3.55 -24.35
C VAL A 365 -18.66 -4.90 -24.84
N ASP A 366 -18.30 -5.32 -26.05
CA ASP A 366 -18.68 -6.63 -26.59
C ASP A 366 -18.06 -7.78 -25.79
N GLY A 367 -16.80 -7.61 -25.34
CA GLY A 367 -16.15 -8.53 -24.41
C GLY A 367 -16.91 -8.65 -23.07
N TRP A 368 -17.30 -7.52 -22.47
CA TRP A 368 -18.09 -7.54 -21.24
C TRP A 368 -19.49 -8.10 -21.44
N LYS A 369 -20.15 -7.86 -22.57
CA LYS A 369 -21.44 -8.50 -22.90
C LYS A 369 -21.30 -10.02 -22.94
N ALA A 370 -20.27 -10.51 -23.64
CA ALA A 370 -20.01 -11.94 -23.73
C ALA A 370 -19.73 -12.56 -22.35
N ASP A 371 -18.94 -11.87 -21.50
CA ASP A 371 -18.67 -12.31 -20.13
C ASP A 371 -19.91 -12.26 -19.23
N ALA A 372 -20.77 -11.24 -19.38
CA ALA A 372 -22.02 -11.12 -18.63
C ALA A 372 -23.04 -12.21 -19.01
N GLY A 373 -23.04 -12.66 -20.27
CA GLY A 373 -23.92 -13.72 -20.77
C GLY A 373 -23.46 -15.14 -20.46
N ARG A 374 -22.27 -15.32 -19.85
CA ARG A 374 -21.74 -16.63 -19.44
C ARG A 374 -21.94 -16.86 -17.94
N ALA A 375 -22.16 -18.11 -17.55
CA ALA A 375 -22.26 -18.53 -16.15
C ALA A 375 -20.88 -18.57 -15.43
N ASP A 376 -19.98 -17.64 -15.75
CA ASP A 376 -18.64 -17.53 -15.19
C ASP A 376 -18.64 -16.48 -14.09
N LEU A 377 -19.00 -16.85 -12.87
CA LEU A 377 -19.36 -15.90 -11.80
C LEU A 377 -18.38 -14.71 -11.62
N PRO A 378 -17.04 -14.88 -11.52
CA PRO A 378 -16.12 -13.74 -11.35
C PRO A 378 -16.05 -12.81 -12.56
N PHE A 379 -16.20 -13.36 -13.77
CA PHE A 379 -16.16 -12.61 -15.03
C PHE A 379 -17.48 -11.91 -15.27
N MET A 380 -18.60 -12.59 -15.03
CA MET A 380 -19.94 -11.99 -15.03
C MET A 380 -20.01 -10.83 -14.04
N TYR A 381 -19.49 -10.98 -12.81
CA TYR A 381 -19.43 -9.90 -11.83
C TYR A 381 -18.64 -8.70 -12.36
N ASN A 382 -17.43 -8.94 -12.88
CA ASN A 382 -16.61 -7.86 -13.41
C ASN A 382 -17.30 -7.15 -14.58
N ALA A 383 -17.82 -7.90 -15.54
CA ALA A 383 -18.53 -7.38 -16.70
C ALA A 383 -19.76 -6.54 -16.32
N LEU A 384 -20.62 -7.05 -15.42
CA LEU A 384 -21.80 -6.32 -14.93
C LEU A 384 -21.41 -5.01 -14.25
N GLN A 385 -20.32 -5.00 -13.46
CA GLN A 385 -19.82 -3.76 -12.87
C GLN A 385 -19.40 -2.72 -13.93
N GLN A 386 -18.67 -3.13 -14.97
CA GLN A 386 -18.25 -2.21 -16.02
C GLN A 386 -19.44 -1.70 -16.83
N LEU A 387 -20.36 -2.59 -17.21
CA LEU A 387 -21.55 -2.24 -18.01
C LEU A 387 -22.51 -1.32 -17.25
N VAL A 388 -22.77 -1.59 -15.96
CA VAL A 388 -23.60 -0.69 -15.13
C VAL A 388 -22.95 0.70 -15.02
N ARG A 389 -21.64 0.79 -14.77
CA ARG A 389 -20.95 2.10 -14.68
C ARG A 389 -21.05 2.89 -15.98
N LEU A 390 -20.75 2.26 -17.11
CA LEU A 390 -20.80 2.92 -18.42
C LEU A 390 -22.20 3.38 -18.80
N THR A 391 -23.20 2.51 -18.62
CA THR A 391 -24.59 2.87 -18.90
C THR A 391 -25.10 4.00 -18.02
N GLY A 392 -24.53 4.17 -16.81
CA GLY A 392 -24.82 5.28 -15.91
C GLY A 392 -24.17 6.62 -16.28
N CYS A 393 -23.14 6.61 -17.12
CA CYS A 393 -22.35 7.80 -17.49
C CYS A 393 -22.59 8.22 -18.96
N GLY A 394 -23.84 8.16 -19.43
CA GLY A 394 -24.26 8.76 -20.70
C GLY A 394 -24.04 7.90 -21.95
N LEU A 395 -23.37 6.74 -21.87
CA LEU A 395 -23.08 5.91 -23.04
C LEU A 395 -24.34 5.48 -23.81
N LEU A 396 -25.44 5.16 -23.10
CA LEU A 396 -26.72 4.81 -23.74
C LEU A 396 -27.34 5.96 -24.53
N ARG A 397 -27.07 7.22 -24.16
CA ARG A 397 -27.53 8.39 -24.92
C ARG A 397 -26.72 8.56 -26.21
N LEU A 398 -25.42 8.25 -26.15
CA LEU A 398 -24.50 8.33 -27.30
C LEU A 398 -24.72 7.18 -28.29
N ALA A 399 -25.05 5.98 -27.79
CA ALA A 399 -25.23 4.77 -28.58
C ALA A 399 -26.36 3.88 -28.03
N PRO A 400 -27.63 4.16 -28.38
CA PRO A 400 -28.77 3.40 -27.87
C PRO A 400 -28.73 1.90 -28.20
N GLY A 401 -28.20 1.54 -29.38
CA GLY A 401 -28.03 0.15 -29.82
C GLY A 401 -26.94 -0.62 -29.09
N ILE A 402 -26.11 0.04 -28.26
CA ILE A 402 -25.01 -0.62 -27.56
C ILE A 402 -25.50 -1.63 -26.52
N ALA A 403 -26.78 -1.63 -26.14
CA ALA A 403 -27.38 -2.63 -25.26
C ALA A 403 -28.03 -3.81 -26.02
N GLU A 404 -27.99 -3.83 -27.34
CA GLU A 404 -28.50 -4.95 -28.14
C GLU A 404 -27.69 -6.22 -27.84
N GLY A 405 -28.40 -7.37 -27.79
CA GLY A 405 -27.81 -8.68 -27.46
C GLY A 405 -27.34 -8.87 -26.01
N LEU A 406 -27.38 -7.85 -25.15
CA LEU A 406 -26.97 -7.95 -23.74
C LEU A 406 -28.03 -8.69 -22.91
N GLU A 407 -27.77 -9.96 -22.60
CA GLU A 407 -28.61 -10.77 -21.72
C GLU A 407 -27.72 -11.41 -20.64
N PRO A 408 -27.70 -10.88 -19.40
CA PRO A 408 -26.92 -11.47 -18.33
C PRO A 408 -27.35 -12.90 -18.00
N ALA A 409 -26.38 -13.79 -17.74
CA ALA A 409 -26.63 -15.14 -17.24
C ALA A 409 -27.32 -15.12 -15.86
N ASP A 410 -28.01 -16.21 -15.53
CA ASP A 410 -28.63 -16.37 -14.21
C ASP A 410 -27.53 -16.48 -13.12
N PRO A 411 -27.52 -15.57 -12.12
CA PRO A 411 -26.55 -15.62 -11.03
C PRO A 411 -26.59 -16.92 -10.20
N VAL A 412 -27.73 -17.62 -10.15
CA VAL A 412 -27.84 -18.93 -9.51
C VAL A 412 -27.03 -19.97 -10.29
N ASP A 413 -27.16 -19.97 -11.62
CA ASP A 413 -26.42 -20.90 -12.48
C ASP A 413 -24.92 -20.58 -12.46
N ALA A 414 -24.56 -19.29 -12.42
CA ALA A 414 -23.16 -18.87 -12.27
C ALA A 414 -22.57 -19.26 -10.91
N LEU A 415 -23.33 -19.15 -9.81
CA LEU A 415 -22.92 -19.63 -8.49
C LEU A 415 -22.70 -21.14 -8.50
N LEU A 416 -23.66 -21.88 -9.05
CA LEU A 416 -23.60 -23.33 -9.17
C LEU A 416 -22.37 -23.77 -9.99
N ALA A 417 -22.16 -23.15 -11.14
CA ALA A 417 -21.04 -23.45 -12.03
C ALA A 417 -19.68 -23.13 -11.38
N ALA A 418 -19.58 -22.01 -10.67
CA ALA A 418 -18.38 -21.65 -9.93
C ALA A 418 -18.04 -22.65 -8.81
N LEU A 419 -19.03 -23.03 -7.99
CA LEU A 419 -18.85 -24.01 -6.91
C LEU A 419 -18.55 -25.42 -7.44
N ARG A 420 -19.21 -25.84 -8.52
CA ARG A 420 -18.98 -27.15 -9.16
C ARG A 420 -17.72 -27.21 -9.99
N GLY A 421 -17.21 -26.10 -10.51
CA GLY A 421 -15.97 -26.06 -11.32
C GLY A 421 -14.72 -25.82 -10.46
N GLY A 422 -14.88 -25.17 -9.31
CA GLY A 422 -13.91 -25.13 -8.23
C GLY A 422 -13.46 -23.73 -7.85
N ILE A 423 -13.36 -23.47 -6.55
CA ILE A 423 -12.99 -22.17 -6.00
C ILE A 423 -11.61 -22.22 -5.32
N PRO A 424 -10.84 -21.11 -5.32
CA PRO A 424 -9.48 -21.09 -4.77
C PRO A 424 -9.37 -21.48 -3.29
N ALA A 425 -10.47 -21.35 -2.54
CA ALA A 425 -10.59 -21.67 -1.12
C ALA A 425 -10.62 -23.18 -0.82
N GLU A 426 -10.83 -24.03 -1.82
CA GLU A 426 -10.73 -25.49 -1.66
C GLU A 426 -9.28 -25.94 -1.36
N PHE A 427 -8.29 -25.11 -1.68
CA PHE A 427 -6.87 -25.42 -1.49
C PHE A 427 -6.19 -24.52 -0.44
N GLY A 428 -5.27 -25.11 0.31
CA GLY A 428 -4.50 -24.41 1.34
C GLY A 428 -3.63 -23.29 0.77
N VAL A 429 -3.29 -22.34 1.63
CA VAL A 429 -2.24 -21.35 1.36
C VAL A 429 -0.89 -22.00 1.67
N PRO A 430 0.17 -21.77 0.88
CA PRO A 430 1.51 -22.28 1.18
C PRO A 430 1.95 -22.02 2.64
N SER A 431 2.56 -23.03 3.26
CA SER A 431 2.65 -23.29 4.72
C SER A 431 3.32 -22.24 5.61
N ASN A 432 3.82 -21.12 5.07
CA ASN A 432 4.39 -20.01 5.85
C ASN A 432 3.68 -18.66 5.65
N GLY A 433 2.61 -18.60 4.85
CA GLY A 433 1.77 -17.42 4.78
C GLY A 433 0.75 -17.43 5.90
N SER A 434 1.03 -16.77 7.05
CA SER A 434 -0.06 -16.45 7.98
C SER A 434 -1.15 -15.70 7.19
N PRO A 435 -2.41 -16.17 7.15
CA PRO A 435 -3.48 -15.48 6.43
C PRO A 435 -3.86 -14.15 7.10
N TYR A 436 -3.49 -13.96 8.37
CA TYR A 436 -4.16 -13.00 9.25
C TYR A 436 -3.31 -11.78 9.64
N LYS A 437 -2.03 -11.73 9.28
CA LYS A 437 -1.19 -10.54 9.44
C LYS A 437 -0.19 -10.44 8.30
N ALA A 438 -0.60 -9.82 7.19
CA ALA A 438 0.39 -9.34 6.22
C ALA A 438 1.27 -8.29 6.93
N PRO A 439 2.62 -8.41 6.89
CA PRO A 439 3.49 -7.34 7.35
C PRO A 439 3.15 -6.06 6.57
N LYS A 440 3.21 -4.88 7.20
CA LYS A 440 2.87 -3.57 6.59
C LYS A 440 3.63 -3.25 5.29
N SER A 441 4.65 -4.04 4.97
CA SER A 441 5.62 -3.85 3.90
C SER A 441 5.47 -4.80 2.70
N GLY A 442 4.50 -5.73 2.71
CA GLY A 442 4.20 -6.62 1.57
C GLY A 442 5.00 -7.93 1.56
N ARG A 443 4.75 -8.78 0.56
CA ARG A 443 5.38 -10.10 0.37
C ARG A 443 5.87 -10.28 -1.06
N THR A 444 6.90 -11.08 -1.28
CA THR A 444 7.26 -11.57 -2.62
C THR A 444 7.01 -13.08 -2.70
N ILE A 445 6.54 -13.54 -3.86
CA ILE A 445 6.30 -14.96 -4.14
C ILE A 445 6.84 -15.28 -5.53
N VAL A 446 7.83 -16.16 -5.59
CA VAL A 446 8.50 -16.53 -6.83
C VAL A 446 8.62 -18.04 -6.89
N GLN A 447 8.25 -18.62 -8.03
CA GLN A 447 8.48 -20.04 -8.31
C GLN A 447 9.68 -20.19 -9.22
N HIS A 448 10.55 -21.16 -8.91
CA HIS A 448 11.55 -21.68 -9.82
C HIS A 448 11.46 -23.20 -9.80
N LEU A 449 11.06 -23.79 -10.92
CA LEU A 449 10.83 -25.21 -11.08
C LEU A 449 9.92 -25.76 -9.96
N GLY A 450 10.43 -26.69 -9.15
CA GLY A 450 9.72 -27.30 -8.04
C GLY A 450 9.80 -26.55 -6.71
N TYR A 451 10.38 -25.35 -6.68
CA TYR A 451 10.58 -24.56 -5.47
C TYR A 451 9.76 -23.28 -5.49
N LEU A 452 9.06 -23.00 -4.39
CA LEU A 452 8.35 -21.75 -4.13
C LEU A 452 9.07 -20.96 -3.04
N THR A 453 9.58 -19.79 -3.40
CA THR A 453 10.21 -18.85 -2.45
C THR A 453 9.20 -17.77 -2.05
N VAL A 454 8.87 -17.71 -0.77
CA VAL A 454 8.01 -16.66 -0.18
C VAL A 454 8.85 -15.83 0.78
N THR A 455 8.91 -14.51 0.56
CA THR A 455 9.67 -13.60 1.43
C THR A 455 8.79 -12.50 2.00
N GLU A 456 8.93 -12.25 3.30
CA GLU A 456 8.28 -11.14 3.99
C GLU A 456 9.17 -9.90 3.98
N ARG A 457 8.68 -8.75 3.50
CA ARG A 457 9.48 -7.52 3.39
C ARG A 457 9.64 -6.79 4.73
N SER A 458 9.94 -7.45 5.84
CA SER A 458 10.06 -6.77 7.16
C SER A 458 11.49 -6.27 7.43
N TRP A 459 11.72 -5.59 8.57
CA TRP A 459 13.06 -5.20 9.05
C TRP A 459 14.04 -6.39 9.12
N ASN A 460 13.52 -7.63 9.25
CA ASN A 460 14.24 -8.87 8.98
C ASN A 460 13.47 -9.65 7.90
N ALA A 461 14.01 -9.76 6.69
CA ALA A 461 13.30 -10.45 5.61
C ALA A 461 13.43 -11.97 5.76
N GLN A 462 12.39 -12.63 6.29
CA GLN A 462 12.40 -14.10 6.32
C GLN A 462 11.97 -14.62 4.96
N ALA A 463 12.85 -15.39 4.31
CA ALA A 463 12.49 -16.19 3.16
C ALA A 463 12.20 -17.61 3.61
N SER A 464 11.18 -18.21 3.00
CA SER A 464 10.92 -19.63 3.13
C SER A 464 10.83 -20.25 1.77
N VAL A 465 11.48 -21.39 1.63
CA VAL A 465 11.45 -22.19 0.41
C VAL A 465 10.61 -23.43 0.70
N SER A 466 9.52 -23.59 -0.05
CA SER A 466 8.71 -24.80 -0.09
C SER A 466 9.07 -25.58 -1.36
N GLY A 467 9.31 -26.89 -1.23
CA GLY A 467 9.67 -27.80 -2.32
C GLY A 467 9.57 -29.24 -1.84
N ASP A 468 10.41 -30.14 -2.37
CA ASP A 468 10.49 -31.53 -1.88
C ASP A 468 11.02 -31.60 -0.44
N ASP A 469 11.83 -30.62 -0.04
CA ASP A 469 12.26 -30.33 1.32
C ASP A 469 11.87 -28.88 1.70
N SER A 470 11.41 -28.67 2.94
CA SER A 470 11.19 -27.32 3.47
C SER A 470 12.50 -26.78 4.03
N LEU A 471 13.04 -25.73 3.42
CA LEU A 471 14.26 -25.07 3.86
C LEU A 471 13.94 -23.64 4.30
N PRO A 472 13.91 -23.35 5.62
CA PRO A 472 13.86 -21.98 6.08
C PRO A 472 15.22 -21.31 5.84
N VAL A 473 15.23 -20.25 5.04
CA VAL A 473 16.45 -19.45 4.78
C VAL A 473 16.23 -18.05 5.33
N ARG A 474 16.91 -17.70 6.42
CA ARG A 474 16.87 -16.32 6.92
C ARG A 474 17.68 -15.44 5.99
N LEU A 475 17.02 -14.48 5.35
CA LEU A 475 17.69 -13.44 4.59
C LEU A 475 17.76 -12.15 5.46
N PRO A 476 18.84 -11.37 5.31
CA PRO A 476 18.88 -9.98 5.76
C PRO A 476 17.80 -9.14 5.07
N GLN A 477 17.60 -7.90 5.50
CA GLN A 477 16.74 -6.96 4.78
C GLN A 477 17.17 -6.89 3.30
N LEU A 478 16.23 -7.20 2.40
CA LEU A 478 16.48 -7.17 0.96
C LEU A 478 16.44 -5.72 0.46
N PRO A 479 17.38 -5.33 -0.42
CA PRO A 479 17.27 -4.09 -1.17
C PRO A 479 15.94 -4.01 -1.92
N GLU A 480 15.39 -2.80 -2.03
CA GLU A 480 14.19 -2.58 -2.82
C GLU A 480 14.44 -2.94 -4.29
N GLY A 481 13.40 -3.49 -4.92
CA GLY A 481 13.45 -3.84 -6.34
C GLY A 481 14.03 -5.22 -6.70
N LEU A 482 14.50 -6.00 -5.72
CA LEU A 482 14.99 -7.37 -5.95
C LEU A 482 13.90 -8.44 -5.70
N LEU A 483 13.90 -9.47 -6.54
CA LEU A 483 13.07 -10.67 -6.47
C LEU A 483 13.90 -11.84 -5.96
N PRO A 484 13.66 -12.32 -4.72
CA PRO A 484 14.36 -13.48 -4.19
C PRO A 484 13.76 -14.79 -4.72
N TRP A 485 14.62 -15.74 -5.08
CA TRP A 485 14.24 -17.10 -5.47
C TRP A 485 15.33 -18.11 -5.16
N TYR A 486 14.97 -19.40 -5.17
CA TYR A 486 15.88 -20.50 -4.87
C TYR A 486 15.99 -21.43 -6.08
N ASP A 487 17.21 -21.74 -6.50
CA ASP A 487 17.50 -22.58 -7.67
C ASP A 487 17.58 -24.08 -7.35
N GLY A 488 17.34 -24.46 -6.09
CA GLY A 488 17.54 -25.83 -5.58
C GLY A 488 18.84 -26.00 -4.79
N LYS A 489 19.80 -25.08 -4.90
CA LYS A 489 21.11 -25.14 -4.24
C LYS A 489 21.45 -23.90 -3.43
N THR A 490 21.14 -22.71 -3.96
CA THR A 490 21.53 -21.42 -3.40
C THR A 490 20.41 -20.39 -3.53
N GLY A 491 20.40 -19.40 -2.63
CA GLY A 491 19.52 -18.25 -2.73
C GLY A 491 20.04 -17.28 -3.78
N LEU A 492 19.17 -16.90 -4.71
CA LEU A 492 19.44 -15.93 -5.76
C LEU A 492 18.53 -14.71 -5.61
N LEU A 493 19.01 -13.56 -6.05
CA LEU A 493 18.23 -12.34 -6.17
C LEU A 493 18.29 -11.87 -7.61
N SER A 494 17.13 -11.55 -8.18
CA SER A 494 17.06 -11.04 -9.54
C SER A 494 16.34 -9.70 -9.60
N ARG A 495 16.68 -8.87 -10.58
CA ARG A 495 15.90 -7.70 -10.97
C ARG A 495 15.83 -7.61 -12.49
N ILE A 496 14.93 -6.74 -12.94
CA ILE A 496 14.82 -6.38 -14.35
C ILE A 496 15.25 -4.93 -14.49
N GLN A 497 16.25 -4.68 -15.31
CA GLN A 497 16.77 -3.34 -15.59
C GLN A 497 16.96 -3.18 -17.09
N GLY A 498 16.38 -2.13 -17.68
CA GLY A 498 16.38 -1.96 -19.14
C GLY A 498 15.73 -3.13 -19.89
N GLY A 499 14.81 -3.87 -19.25
CA GLY A 499 14.20 -5.08 -19.79
C GLY A 499 15.08 -6.34 -19.72
N LEU A 500 16.27 -6.27 -19.12
CA LEU A 500 17.17 -7.43 -18.96
C LEU A 500 17.12 -7.99 -17.55
N TRP A 501 17.13 -9.31 -17.43
CA TRP A 501 17.34 -9.99 -16.16
C TRP A 501 18.78 -9.83 -15.69
N GLN A 502 18.92 -9.44 -14.42
CA GLN A 502 20.20 -9.39 -13.72
C GLN A 502 20.08 -10.18 -12.42
N THR A 503 20.97 -11.15 -12.24
CA THR A 503 20.87 -12.13 -11.16
C THR A 503 22.15 -12.24 -10.37
N PHE A 504 21.98 -12.27 -9.05
CA PHE A 504 23.05 -12.20 -8.06
C PHE A 504 22.90 -13.38 -7.09
N ARG A 505 24.01 -14.01 -6.75
CA ARG A 505 24.08 -15.05 -5.72
C ARG A 505 24.20 -14.43 -4.35
N VAL A 506 23.45 -14.94 -3.37
CA VAL A 506 23.55 -14.54 -1.97
C VAL A 506 24.68 -15.30 -1.28
N GLU A 507 25.64 -14.59 -0.70
CA GLU A 507 26.78 -15.18 0.05
C GLU A 507 26.58 -15.13 1.56
N GLY A 508 25.74 -14.22 2.07
CA GLY A 508 25.55 -13.99 3.50
C GLY A 508 25.41 -12.50 3.83
N GLN A 509 26.15 -12.03 4.83
CA GLN A 509 26.14 -10.63 5.28
C GLN A 509 27.55 -10.06 5.31
N THR A 510 27.65 -8.77 4.98
CA THR A 510 28.84 -7.96 5.23
C THR A 510 28.40 -6.71 6.00
N GLY A 511 28.79 -6.62 7.27
CA GLY A 511 28.28 -5.61 8.21
C GLY A 511 26.76 -5.74 8.38
N GLN A 512 26.02 -4.67 8.09
CA GLN A 512 24.55 -4.65 8.12
C GLN A 512 23.92 -4.94 6.74
N ALA A 513 24.72 -5.05 5.68
CA ALA A 513 24.25 -5.24 4.32
C ALA A 513 24.29 -6.72 3.89
N LEU A 514 23.44 -7.05 2.92
CA LEU A 514 23.45 -8.34 2.24
C LEU A 514 24.69 -8.45 1.35
N ALA A 515 25.43 -9.54 1.45
CA ALA A 515 26.60 -9.82 0.62
C ALA A 515 26.17 -10.57 -0.65
N LEU A 516 26.51 -10.01 -1.81
CA LEU A 516 26.14 -10.53 -3.13
C LEU A 516 27.37 -10.82 -4.00
N THR A 517 27.20 -11.74 -4.94
CA THR A 517 28.16 -12.03 -6.00
C THR A 517 27.43 -12.04 -7.34
N LEU A 518 28.03 -11.45 -8.37
CA LEU A 518 27.54 -11.55 -9.74
C LEU A 518 28.41 -12.59 -10.47
N ASP A 519 27.92 -13.83 -10.54
CA ASP A 519 28.58 -14.89 -11.29
C ASP A 519 28.29 -14.73 -12.80
N PRO A 520 29.29 -14.53 -13.68
CA PRO A 520 29.05 -14.29 -15.10
C PRO A 520 28.24 -15.38 -15.81
N GLY A 521 28.37 -16.64 -15.36
CA GLY A 521 27.64 -17.78 -15.92
C GLY A 521 26.15 -17.84 -15.57
N SER A 522 25.70 -17.13 -14.53
CA SER A 522 24.30 -17.07 -14.09
C SER A 522 23.77 -15.64 -14.00
N ALA A 523 24.53 -14.66 -14.49
CA ALA A 523 24.20 -13.23 -14.45
C ALA A 523 22.84 -12.88 -15.08
N THR A 524 22.40 -13.67 -16.06
CA THR A 524 21.11 -13.51 -16.77
C THR A 524 20.11 -14.62 -16.44
N ALA A 525 20.40 -15.48 -15.46
CA ALA A 525 19.50 -16.52 -15.03
C ALA A 525 18.17 -15.89 -14.56
N ARG A 526 17.05 -16.56 -14.80
CA ARG A 526 15.74 -16.09 -14.35
C ARG A 526 14.96 -17.20 -13.67
N PRO A 527 14.02 -16.87 -12.77
CA PRO A 527 13.08 -17.85 -12.26
C PRO A 527 12.35 -18.53 -13.43
N GLN A 528 12.10 -19.83 -13.30
CA GLN A 528 11.40 -20.62 -14.31
C GLN A 528 10.10 -21.12 -13.68
N ALA A 529 8.98 -20.51 -14.05
CA ALA A 529 7.67 -20.93 -13.58
C ALA A 529 6.73 -21.07 -14.77
N PRO A 530 5.94 -22.15 -14.85
CA PRO A 530 4.99 -22.28 -15.93
C PRO A 530 3.85 -21.29 -15.72
N GLY A 531 3.54 -20.51 -16.77
CA GLY A 531 2.38 -19.60 -16.81
C GLY A 531 1.04 -20.33 -16.91
N THR A 532 1.05 -21.65 -17.07
CA THR A 532 -0.15 -22.49 -17.12
C THR A 532 0.12 -23.81 -16.40
N SER A 533 -0.89 -24.33 -15.71
CA SER A 533 -0.83 -25.62 -15.02
C SER A 533 -2.22 -26.24 -14.93
N GLU A 534 -2.28 -27.51 -14.58
CA GLU A 534 -3.53 -28.21 -14.29
C GLU A 534 -3.67 -28.49 -12.79
N VAL A 535 -4.89 -28.42 -12.27
CA VAL A 535 -5.21 -28.78 -10.88
C VAL A 535 -6.51 -29.57 -10.83
N THR A 536 -6.52 -30.67 -10.08
CA THR A 536 -7.74 -31.48 -9.89
C THR A 536 -8.31 -31.21 -8.52
N PHE A 537 -9.49 -30.61 -8.49
CA PHE A 537 -10.22 -30.41 -7.24
C PHE A 537 -10.85 -31.73 -6.76
N PRO A 538 -10.98 -31.95 -5.44
CA PRO A 538 -11.61 -33.16 -4.91
C PRO A 538 -13.01 -33.38 -5.48
N GLY A 539 -13.27 -34.59 -5.98
CA GLY A 539 -14.56 -34.98 -6.58
C GLY A 539 -14.79 -34.47 -8.02
N ALA A 540 -13.87 -33.72 -8.63
CA ALA A 540 -13.98 -33.27 -10.02
C ALA A 540 -13.75 -34.44 -11.01
N GLY A 541 -14.47 -34.42 -12.14
CA GLY A 541 -14.34 -35.44 -13.20
C GLY A 541 -13.13 -35.27 -14.12
N GLY A 542 -12.35 -34.20 -13.94
CA GLY A 542 -11.16 -33.88 -14.74
C GLY A 542 -10.38 -32.68 -14.16
N PRO A 543 -9.20 -32.38 -14.70
CA PRO A 543 -8.38 -31.26 -14.26
C PRO A 543 -8.94 -29.91 -14.73
N SER A 544 -8.88 -28.90 -13.86
CA SER A 544 -9.09 -27.49 -14.21
C SER A 544 -7.77 -26.87 -14.69
N GLU A 545 -7.81 -26.05 -15.74
CA GLU A 545 -6.67 -25.25 -16.18
C GLU A 545 -6.51 -24.02 -15.27
N VAL A 546 -5.29 -23.74 -14.83
CA VAL A 546 -4.89 -22.51 -14.15
C VAL A 546 -3.93 -21.76 -15.06
N ARG A 547 -4.29 -20.56 -15.49
CA ARG A 547 -3.55 -19.78 -16.48
C ARG A 547 -3.31 -18.37 -16.00
N LEU A 548 -2.06 -17.92 -16.01
CA LEU A 548 -1.72 -16.51 -15.86
C LEU A 548 -1.81 -15.82 -17.22
N SER A 549 -2.53 -14.72 -17.26
CA SER A 549 -2.57 -13.81 -18.39
C SER A 549 -2.74 -12.38 -17.86
N ARG A 550 -1.90 -11.45 -18.30
CA ARG A 550 -2.03 -10.01 -17.98
C ARG A 550 -2.14 -9.71 -16.49
N GLY A 551 -1.34 -10.37 -15.66
CA GLY A 551 -1.36 -10.16 -14.21
C GLY A 551 -2.62 -10.69 -13.51
N ALA A 552 -3.40 -11.55 -14.18
CA ALA A 552 -4.52 -12.25 -13.59
C ALA A 552 -4.41 -13.77 -13.81
N ILE A 553 -4.51 -14.53 -12.74
CA ILE A 553 -4.69 -15.97 -12.78
C ILE A 553 -6.17 -16.28 -12.98
N THR A 554 -6.48 -17.02 -14.03
CA THR A 554 -7.80 -17.57 -14.31
C THR A 554 -7.80 -19.06 -14.04
N VAL A 555 -8.85 -19.56 -13.39
CA VAL A 555 -9.10 -21.01 -13.26
C VAL A 555 -10.28 -21.37 -14.16
N THR A 556 -10.08 -22.34 -15.05
CA THR A 556 -11.08 -22.82 -16.00
C THR A 556 -11.36 -24.30 -15.75
N ALA A 557 -12.60 -24.64 -15.40
CA ALA A 557 -13.05 -25.99 -15.16
C ALA A 557 -13.03 -26.85 -16.45
N PRO A 558 -13.09 -28.20 -16.34
CA PRO A 558 -13.07 -29.10 -17.50
C PRO A 558 -14.19 -28.84 -18.53
N ASP A 559 -15.31 -28.25 -18.11
CA ASP A 559 -16.44 -27.90 -18.97
C ASP A 559 -16.29 -26.53 -19.66
N GLY A 560 -15.18 -25.82 -19.41
CA GLY A 560 -14.90 -24.49 -19.95
C GLY A 560 -15.37 -23.32 -19.07
N THR A 561 -16.00 -23.59 -17.92
CA THR A 561 -16.45 -22.55 -16.97
C THR A 561 -15.25 -21.88 -16.32
N ARG A 562 -15.17 -20.54 -16.34
CA ARG A 562 -14.12 -19.78 -15.65
C ARG A 562 -14.55 -19.49 -14.21
N THR A 563 -14.03 -20.25 -13.26
CA THR A 563 -14.51 -20.26 -11.86
C THR A 563 -13.75 -19.32 -10.92
N ALA A 564 -12.56 -18.86 -11.31
CA ALA A 564 -11.79 -17.89 -10.54
C ALA A 564 -11.08 -16.87 -11.42
N ARG A 565 -10.95 -15.64 -10.91
CA ARG A 565 -10.12 -14.56 -11.47
C ARG A 565 -9.37 -13.88 -10.33
N LEU A 566 -8.07 -14.09 -10.25
CA LEU A 566 -7.23 -13.64 -9.15
C LEU A 566 -6.14 -12.71 -9.68
N LEU A 567 -6.07 -11.48 -9.18
CA LEU A 567 -4.94 -10.61 -9.49
C LEU A 567 -3.66 -11.24 -8.93
N PHE A 568 -2.63 -11.31 -9.76
CA PHE A 568 -1.36 -11.92 -9.43
C PHE A 568 -0.21 -10.99 -9.82
N SER A 569 0.70 -10.82 -8.87
CA SER A 569 2.00 -10.21 -9.07
C SER A 569 2.97 -10.98 -8.18
N PRO A 570 4.22 -11.23 -8.63
CA PRO A 570 5.28 -11.77 -7.79
C PRO A 570 5.58 -10.86 -6.59
N ILE A 571 5.14 -9.60 -6.63
CA ILE A 571 5.22 -8.63 -5.54
C ILE A 571 3.81 -8.30 -5.06
N MET A 572 3.46 -8.76 -3.85
CA MET A 572 2.12 -8.69 -3.30
C MET A 572 1.96 -7.59 -2.25
N SER A 573 0.84 -6.86 -2.36
CA SER A 573 0.45 -5.85 -1.40
C SER A 573 -0.04 -6.46 -0.08
N THR A 574 -0.14 -5.62 0.95
CA THR A 574 -0.54 -6.00 2.31
C THR A 574 -2.03 -6.29 2.49
N LYS A 575 -2.86 -5.96 1.50
CA LYS A 575 -4.32 -6.02 1.60
C LYS A 575 -4.94 -7.26 0.94
N GLY A 576 -4.17 -8.04 0.19
CA GLY A 576 -4.63 -9.25 -0.52
C GLY A 576 -4.17 -10.55 0.13
N GLY A 577 -4.94 -11.63 -0.05
CA GLY A 577 -4.50 -12.98 0.28
C GLY A 577 -3.33 -13.41 -0.61
N LEU A 578 -2.50 -14.35 -0.12
CA LEU A 578 -1.38 -14.88 -0.89
C LEU A 578 -1.91 -15.73 -2.05
N VAL A 579 -1.62 -15.34 -3.30
CA VAL A 579 -1.98 -16.10 -4.49
C VAL A 579 -0.71 -16.76 -5.06
N PRO A 580 -0.63 -18.10 -5.12
CA PRO A 580 0.55 -18.75 -5.67
C PRO A 580 0.57 -18.67 -7.22
N PRO A 581 1.76 -18.69 -7.84
CA PRO A 581 1.89 -18.75 -9.30
C PRO A 581 1.24 -20.03 -9.85
N PRO A 582 0.80 -20.04 -11.12
CA PRO A 582 0.05 -21.16 -11.71
C PRO A 582 0.70 -22.52 -11.44
N GLY A 583 1.99 -22.66 -11.76
CA GLY A 583 2.76 -23.89 -11.57
C GLY A 583 2.80 -24.50 -10.16
N TRP A 584 2.33 -23.77 -9.14
CA TRP A 584 2.25 -24.27 -7.77
C TRP A 584 0.87 -24.82 -7.39
N TRP A 585 -0.17 -24.62 -8.20
CA TRP A 585 -1.54 -25.01 -7.85
C TRP A 585 -1.71 -26.52 -7.66
N ALA A 586 -1.06 -27.34 -8.50
CA ALA A 586 -1.07 -28.80 -8.41
C ALA A 586 -0.40 -29.34 -7.13
N ARG A 587 0.42 -28.52 -6.45
CA ARG A 587 1.19 -28.90 -5.24
C ARG A 587 0.49 -28.50 -3.95
N ARG A 588 -0.74 -27.98 -4.03
CA ARG A 588 -1.51 -27.52 -2.87
C ARG A 588 -2.39 -28.63 -2.35
N ASP A 589 -2.40 -28.80 -1.03
CA ASP A 589 -3.32 -29.71 -0.38
C ASP A 589 -4.73 -29.11 -0.31
N ALA A 590 -5.74 -29.95 -0.52
CA ALA A 590 -7.13 -29.58 -0.30
C ALA A 590 -7.37 -29.35 1.20
N VAL A 591 -8.01 -28.24 1.57
CA VAL A 591 -8.24 -27.89 2.98
C VAL A 591 -9.37 -28.73 3.58
N ASP A 592 -10.39 -29.04 2.78
CA ASP A 592 -11.57 -29.81 3.15
C ASP A 592 -11.95 -30.73 1.97
N PRO A 593 -11.32 -31.91 1.84
CA PRO A 593 -11.55 -32.80 0.70
C PRO A 593 -13.00 -33.24 0.55
N ASP A 594 -13.68 -33.55 1.66
CA ASP A 594 -15.07 -34.01 1.68
C ASP A 594 -16.03 -32.86 1.33
N GLY A 595 -15.82 -31.68 1.93
CA GLY A 595 -16.57 -30.47 1.59
C GLY A 595 -16.39 -30.07 0.13
N SER A 596 -15.17 -30.13 -0.40
CA SER A 596 -14.86 -29.84 -1.81
C SER A 596 -15.58 -30.82 -2.76
N ALA A 597 -15.59 -32.11 -2.42
CA ALA A 597 -16.34 -33.12 -3.17
C ALA A 597 -17.87 -32.91 -3.09
N ALA A 598 -18.39 -32.39 -1.98
CA ALA A 598 -19.80 -32.04 -1.84
C ALA A 598 -20.22 -30.88 -2.76
N LEU A 599 -19.36 -29.88 -2.98
CA LEU A 599 -19.63 -28.79 -3.93
C LEU A 599 -19.93 -29.30 -5.35
N ARG A 600 -19.30 -30.40 -5.77
CA ARG A 600 -19.54 -31.03 -7.08
C ARG A 600 -20.94 -31.64 -7.21
N ARG A 601 -21.56 -32.00 -6.09
CA ARG A 601 -22.91 -32.60 -6.03
C ARG A 601 -24.01 -31.58 -5.80
N LEU A 602 -23.69 -30.35 -5.39
CA LEU A 602 -24.64 -29.25 -5.18
C LEU A 602 -25.57 -29.11 -6.38
N ASP A 603 -26.87 -28.93 -6.19
CA ASP A 603 -27.84 -28.71 -7.26
C ASP A 603 -28.27 -27.23 -7.35
N ARG A 604 -29.07 -26.91 -8.38
CA ARG A 604 -29.54 -25.55 -8.61
C ARG A 604 -30.43 -25.03 -7.49
N GLU A 605 -31.23 -25.88 -6.86
CA GLU A 605 -32.07 -25.51 -5.72
C GLU A 605 -31.22 -25.13 -4.50
N GLY A 606 -30.19 -25.93 -4.20
CA GLY A 606 -29.19 -25.62 -3.18
C GLY A 606 -28.49 -24.29 -3.44
N ALA A 607 -28.03 -24.05 -4.66
CA ALA A 607 -27.40 -22.78 -5.04
C ALA A 607 -28.37 -21.59 -4.91
N ALA A 608 -29.64 -21.75 -5.30
CA ALA A 608 -30.67 -20.72 -5.14
C ALA A 608 -30.90 -20.39 -3.66
N ARG A 609 -31.03 -21.40 -2.79
CA ARG A 609 -31.17 -21.22 -1.34
C ARG A 609 -29.98 -20.47 -0.73
N LEU A 610 -28.75 -20.82 -1.15
CA LEU A 610 -27.54 -20.11 -0.69
C LEU A 610 -27.55 -18.64 -1.12
N LEU A 611 -27.94 -18.34 -2.36
CA LEU A 611 -28.03 -16.98 -2.88
C LEU A 611 -29.10 -16.17 -2.11
N GLU A 612 -30.31 -16.71 -1.96
CA GLU A 612 -31.42 -16.06 -1.25
C GLU A 612 -31.09 -15.82 0.22
N ALA A 613 -30.49 -16.79 0.91
CA ALA A 613 -30.06 -16.63 2.28
C ALA A 613 -28.94 -15.58 2.42
N THR A 614 -28.02 -15.53 1.45
CA THR A 614 -26.98 -14.50 1.40
C THR A 614 -27.53 -13.10 1.18
N LEU A 615 -28.60 -12.97 0.40
CA LEU A 615 -29.33 -11.73 0.23
C LEU A 615 -29.98 -11.26 1.55
N ALA A 616 -30.42 -12.20 2.39
CA ALA A 616 -30.99 -11.93 3.71
C ALA A 616 -29.93 -11.51 4.75
N GLY A 617 -28.69 -11.98 4.63
CA GLY A 617 -27.55 -11.52 5.43
C GLY A 617 -26.62 -12.64 5.90
N PRO A 618 -25.52 -12.29 6.60
CA PRO A 618 -24.47 -13.25 6.95
C PRO A 618 -24.92 -14.42 7.84
N GLY A 619 -25.84 -14.19 8.79
CA GLY A 619 -26.38 -15.23 9.66
C GLY A 619 -27.20 -16.25 8.86
N ALA A 620 -28.19 -15.78 8.09
CA ALA A 620 -29.00 -16.63 7.22
C ALA A 620 -28.14 -17.41 6.20
N ALA A 621 -27.11 -16.76 5.63
CA ALA A 621 -26.16 -17.41 4.74
C ALA A 621 -25.42 -18.58 5.40
N ALA A 622 -24.99 -18.41 6.66
CA ALA A 622 -24.30 -19.45 7.42
C ALA A 622 -25.22 -20.63 7.74
N ASP A 623 -26.47 -20.35 8.15
CA ASP A 623 -27.47 -21.38 8.44
C ASP A 623 -27.82 -22.17 7.16
N ALA A 624 -28.01 -21.48 6.03
CA ALA A 624 -28.27 -22.12 4.74
C ALA A 624 -27.08 -22.92 4.25
N LEU A 625 -25.84 -22.46 4.48
CA LEU A 625 -24.64 -23.22 4.14
C LEU A 625 -24.58 -24.53 4.92
N GLU A 626 -24.85 -24.50 6.23
CA GLU A 626 -24.88 -25.70 7.07
C GLU A 626 -26.00 -26.67 6.67
N ALA A 627 -27.16 -26.15 6.26
CA ALA A 627 -28.27 -26.97 5.81
C ALA A 627 -28.06 -27.59 4.41
N VAL A 628 -27.46 -26.85 3.47
CA VAL A 628 -27.31 -27.27 2.06
C VAL A 628 -26.02 -28.06 1.84
N LEU A 629 -24.94 -27.74 2.57
CA LEU A 629 -23.61 -28.34 2.43
C LEU A 629 -23.02 -28.68 3.82
N PRO A 630 -23.63 -29.62 4.56
CA PRO A 630 -23.17 -29.98 5.91
C PRO A 630 -21.74 -30.55 5.94
N GLU A 631 -21.26 -31.10 4.82
CA GLU A 631 -19.88 -31.59 4.69
C GLU A 631 -18.82 -30.47 4.62
N VAL A 632 -19.22 -29.21 4.36
CA VAL A 632 -18.29 -28.08 4.34
C VAL A 632 -18.06 -27.58 5.77
N THR A 633 -17.04 -28.13 6.41
CA THR A 633 -16.78 -27.97 7.85
C THR A 633 -15.64 -27.00 8.12
N VAL A 634 -14.67 -26.87 7.22
CA VAL A 634 -13.48 -26.05 7.47
C VAL A 634 -13.77 -24.56 7.23
N PRO A 635 -13.42 -23.65 8.17
CA PRO A 635 -13.72 -22.21 8.05
C PRO A 635 -13.27 -21.56 6.74
N ALA A 636 -12.06 -21.90 6.26
CA ALA A 636 -11.52 -21.34 5.02
C ALA A 636 -12.40 -21.64 3.79
N LEU A 637 -12.94 -22.87 3.70
CA LEU A 637 -13.85 -23.25 2.61
C LEU A 637 -15.22 -22.59 2.79
N ARG A 638 -15.75 -22.56 4.03
CA ARG A 638 -17.02 -21.87 4.35
C ARG A 638 -17.00 -20.40 3.95
N ASP A 639 -15.89 -19.70 4.25
CA ASP A 639 -15.67 -18.31 3.86
C ASP A 639 -15.62 -18.15 2.34
N GLY A 640 -14.98 -19.09 1.64
CA GLY A 640 -14.92 -19.14 0.18
C GLY A 640 -16.29 -19.31 -0.48
N VAL A 641 -17.10 -20.25 0.00
CA VAL A 641 -18.48 -20.46 -0.50
C VAL A 641 -19.33 -19.22 -0.21
N SER A 642 -19.21 -18.65 0.99
CA SER A 642 -19.91 -17.41 1.36
C SER A 642 -19.47 -16.20 0.52
N ALA A 643 -18.20 -16.13 0.12
CA ALA A 643 -17.70 -15.11 -0.80
C ALA A 643 -18.30 -15.29 -2.20
N ALA A 644 -18.34 -16.52 -2.73
CA ALA A 644 -18.97 -16.81 -4.02
C ALA A 644 -20.47 -16.46 -4.00
N ALA A 645 -21.21 -16.85 -2.96
CA ALA A 645 -22.62 -16.51 -2.83
C ALA A 645 -22.86 -15.00 -2.76
N ARG A 646 -21.99 -14.24 -2.05
CA ARG A 646 -22.04 -12.78 -2.03
C ARG A 646 -21.78 -12.18 -3.41
N THR A 647 -20.78 -12.69 -4.15
CA THR A 647 -20.53 -12.27 -5.53
C THR A 647 -21.75 -12.54 -6.42
N ALA A 648 -22.45 -13.67 -6.24
CA ALA A 648 -23.66 -13.98 -6.99
C ALA A 648 -24.83 -13.04 -6.66
N VAL A 649 -25.02 -12.69 -5.38
CA VAL A 649 -25.98 -11.64 -4.97
C VAL A 649 -25.63 -10.31 -5.62
N GLU A 650 -24.35 -9.92 -5.64
CA GLU A 650 -23.92 -8.69 -6.31
C GLU A 650 -24.21 -8.71 -7.82
N CYS A 651 -24.03 -9.85 -8.48
CA CYS A 651 -24.40 -10.03 -9.89
C CYS A 651 -25.91 -9.90 -10.10
N LEU A 652 -26.72 -10.49 -9.22
CA LEU A 652 -28.18 -10.35 -9.26
C LEU A 652 -28.59 -8.87 -9.20
N LEU A 653 -28.04 -8.12 -8.25
CA LEU A 653 -28.38 -6.71 -8.07
C LEU A 653 -27.95 -5.85 -9.25
N LEU A 654 -26.75 -6.09 -9.78
CA LEU A 654 -26.24 -5.39 -10.96
C LEU A 654 -27.00 -5.77 -12.24
N ALA A 655 -27.41 -7.03 -12.40
CA ALA A 655 -28.21 -7.47 -13.54
C ALA A 655 -29.60 -6.83 -13.55
N ILE A 656 -30.25 -6.69 -12.38
CA ILE A 656 -31.52 -5.97 -12.23
C ILE A 656 -31.34 -4.51 -12.66
N GLU A 657 -30.34 -3.81 -12.12
CA GLU A 657 -30.03 -2.41 -12.46
C GLU A 657 -29.72 -2.23 -13.95
N LEU A 658 -28.93 -3.15 -14.54
CA LEU A 658 -28.56 -3.09 -15.95
C LEU A 658 -29.77 -3.28 -16.87
N ARG A 659 -30.66 -4.23 -16.55
CA ARG A 659 -31.91 -4.45 -17.29
C ARG A 659 -32.83 -3.24 -17.21
N ASP A 660 -32.98 -2.65 -16.02
CA ASP A 660 -33.77 -1.43 -15.82
C ASP A 660 -33.24 -0.27 -16.68
N ARG A 661 -31.92 -0.01 -16.63
CA ARG A 661 -31.27 1.04 -17.43
C ARG A 661 -31.39 0.84 -18.93
N THR A 662 -31.44 -0.40 -19.38
CA THR A 662 -31.54 -0.75 -20.80
C THR A 662 -32.98 -0.96 -21.26
N GLY A 663 -33.97 -0.72 -20.40
CA GLY A 663 -35.40 -0.88 -20.71
C GLY A 663 -35.82 -2.32 -20.98
N ARG A 664 -35.06 -3.30 -20.48
CA ARG A 664 -35.34 -4.73 -20.67
C ARG A 664 -36.23 -5.26 -19.53
N PRO A 665 -37.16 -6.19 -19.83
CA PRO A 665 -37.95 -6.84 -18.81
C PRO A 665 -37.06 -7.67 -17.87
N GLN A 666 -37.47 -7.73 -16.60
CA GLN A 666 -36.86 -8.57 -15.59
C GLN A 666 -37.34 -10.03 -15.73
N PRO A 667 -36.51 -11.02 -15.36
CA PRO A 667 -36.92 -12.43 -15.42
C PRO A 667 -38.01 -12.75 -14.39
N SER A 668 -38.89 -13.71 -14.68
CA SER A 668 -40.05 -14.04 -13.83
C SER A 668 -39.72 -14.81 -12.55
N GLY A 669 -38.49 -15.30 -12.40
CA GLY A 669 -38.03 -16.14 -11.28
C GLY A 669 -37.11 -15.43 -10.27
N LEU A 670 -37.23 -14.10 -10.14
CA LEU A 670 -36.42 -13.34 -9.18
C LEU A 670 -36.82 -13.64 -7.73
N PRO A 671 -35.85 -13.64 -6.78
CA PRO A 671 -36.16 -13.77 -5.36
C PRO A 671 -37.16 -12.72 -4.89
N GLU A 672 -38.10 -13.12 -4.04
CA GLU A 672 -39.16 -12.25 -3.52
C GLU A 672 -38.62 -10.96 -2.89
N LEU A 673 -37.47 -11.05 -2.21
CA LEU A 673 -36.82 -9.91 -1.54
C LEU A 673 -36.39 -8.78 -2.50
N VAL A 674 -36.15 -9.06 -3.79
CA VAL A 674 -35.79 -8.04 -4.80
C VAL A 674 -36.94 -7.70 -5.76
N SER A 675 -37.96 -8.54 -5.84
CA SER A 675 -39.12 -8.35 -6.73
C SER A 675 -40.02 -7.22 -6.21
N PRO A 676 -40.40 -6.21 -7.02
CA PRO A 676 -41.27 -5.13 -6.58
C PRO A 676 -42.68 -5.66 -6.24
N ALA A 677 -43.45 -4.87 -5.49
CA ALA A 677 -44.87 -5.14 -5.34
C ALA A 677 -45.59 -4.96 -6.70
N ALA A 678 -46.80 -5.51 -6.81
CA ALA A 678 -47.62 -5.33 -8.01
C ALA A 678 -47.78 -3.84 -8.36
N ASP A 679 -47.68 -3.51 -9.65
CA ASP A 679 -47.82 -2.16 -10.20
C ASP A 679 -46.76 -1.12 -9.76
N LEU A 680 -45.69 -1.55 -9.08
CA LEU A 680 -44.55 -0.71 -8.73
C LEU A 680 -43.29 -1.03 -9.56
N PRO A 681 -42.45 -0.02 -9.88
CA PRO A 681 -41.22 -0.25 -10.62
C PRO A 681 -40.14 -0.90 -9.75
N PHE A 682 -39.18 -1.53 -10.41
CA PHE A 682 -37.96 -2.00 -9.76
C PHE A 682 -37.12 -0.83 -9.23
N ALA A 683 -36.31 -1.11 -8.22
CA ALA A 683 -35.31 -0.16 -7.75
C ALA A 683 -34.24 0.06 -8.84
N ARG A 684 -34.03 1.32 -9.23
CA ARG A 684 -33.15 1.70 -10.36
C ARG A 684 -31.65 1.46 -10.15
N THR A 685 -31.22 1.18 -8.92
CA THR A 685 -29.80 0.94 -8.61
C THR A 685 -29.64 -0.19 -7.62
N ALA A 686 -28.53 -0.93 -7.72
CA ALA A 686 -28.17 -2.00 -6.78
C ALA A 686 -28.16 -1.50 -5.33
N ALA A 687 -27.74 -0.25 -5.08
CA ALA A 687 -27.79 0.36 -3.75
C ALA A 687 -29.23 0.53 -3.23
N ARG A 688 -30.16 0.99 -4.07
CA ARG A 688 -31.59 1.10 -3.74
C ARG A 688 -32.22 -0.29 -3.56
N THR A 689 -31.83 -1.28 -4.35
CA THR A 689 -32.28 -2.67 -4.19
C THR A 689 -31.79 -3.28 -2.87
N ARG A 690 -30.52 -3.06 -2.47
CA ARG A 690 -30.02 -3.51 -1.15
C ARG A 690 -30.80 -2.85 -0.02
N TRP A 691 -31.10 -1.56 -0.14
CA TRP A 691 -31.96 -0.87 0.82
C TRP A 691 -33.35 -1.49 0.89
N LEU A 692 -33.97 -1.79 -0.25
CA LEU A 692 -35.29 -2.43 -0.34
C LEU A 692 -35.31 -3.78 0.39
N VAL A 693 -34.34 -4.64 0.08
CA VAL A 693 -34.13 -5.94 0.73
C VAL A 693 -34.04 -5.77 2.24
N ARG A 694 -33.22 -4.83 2.71
CA ARG A 694 -33.10 -4.53 4.15
C ARG A 694 -34.45 -4.13 4.75
N GLN A 695 -35.20 -3.23 4.13
CA GLN A 695 -36.50 -2.80 4.65
C GLN A 695 -37.50 -3.94 4.77
N ARG A 696 -37.54 -4.83 3.77
CA ARG A 696 -38.41 -6.01 3.80
C ARG A 696 -38.04 -6.98 4.91
N LEU A 697 -36.75 -7.16 5.18
CA LEU A 697 -36.28 -7.97 6.31
C LEU A 697 -36.66 -7.34 7.65
N LEU A 698 -36.58 -6.01 7.78
CA LEU A 698 -37.06 -5.29 8.97
C LEU A 698 -38.57 -5.47 9.15
N ALA A 699 -39.35 -5.34 8.08
CA ALA A 699 -40.80 -5.54 8.10
C ALA A 699 -41.17 -6.97 8.52
N ARG A 700 -40.55 -7.98 7.91
CA ARG A 700 -40.74 -9.40 8.28
C ARG A 700 -40.36 -9.68 9.74
N ALA A 701 -39.27 -9.08 10.23
CA ALA A 701 -38.87 -9.21 11.64
C ALA A 701 -39.94 -8.62 12.57
N LEU A 702 -40.43 -7.41 12.28
CA LEU A 702 -41.50 -6.76 13.06
C LEU A 702 -42.80 -7.57 13.01
N GLU A 703 -43.23 -8.04 11.85
CA GLU A 703 -44.41 -8.88 11.67
C GLU A 703 -44.31 -10.18 12.47
N SER A 704 -43.18 -10.88 12.38
CA SER A 704 -42.97 -12.14 13.12
C SER A 704 -42.98 -11.95 14.64
N ALA A 705 -42.66 -10.76 15.15
CA ALA A 705 -42.81 -10.47 16.58
C ALA A 705 -44.28 -10.28 16.97
N THR A 706 -45.14 -9.78 16.08
CA THR A 706 -46.57 -9.61 16.40
C THR A 706 -47.30 -10.94 16.59
N GLU A 707 -46.78 -12.03 16.02
CA GLU A 707 -47.24 -13.41 16.21
C GLU A 707 -46.90 -13.99 17.60
N GLU A 708 -45.93 -13.38 18.29
CA GLU A 708 -45.56 -13.78 19.66
C GLU A 708 -46.66 -13.37 20.66
N PRO A 709 -46.83 -14.13 21.77
CA PRO A 709 -47.85 -13.85 22.77
C PRO A 709 -47.80 -12.41 23.29
N ALA A 710 -48.97 -11.75 23.31
CA ALA A 710 -49.10 -10.42 23.90
C ALA A 710 -48.79 -10.45 25.40
N ALA A 711 -48.14 -9.40 25.89
CA ALA A 711 -47.82 -9.21 27.30
C ALA A 711 -48.07 -7.76 27.70
N ASP A 712 -48.41 -7.54 28.96
CA ASP A 712 -48.66 -6.18 29.50
C ASP A 712 -47.39 -5.32 29.53
N GLN A 713 -46.21 -5.95 29.55
CA GLN A 713 -44.91 -5.28 29.53
C GLN A 713 -44.08 -5.72 28.33
N PRO A 714 -43.21 -4.83 27.79
CA PRO A 714 -42.35 -5.16 26.68
C PRO A 714 -41.32 -6.23 27.05
N TYR A 715 -41.12 -7.22 26.20
CA TYR A 715 -40.06 -8.23 26.38
C TYR A 715 -39.27 -8.47 25.09
N LEU A 716 -37.99 -8.78 25.25
CA LEU A 716 -37.10 -9.10 24.14
C LEU A 716 -37.47 -10.49 23.61
N VAL A 717 -37.87 -10.57 22.35
CA VAL A 717 -38.19 -11.84 21.67
C VAL A 717 -36.89 -12.54 21.28
N ARG A 718 -36.03 -11.83 20.53
CA ARG A 718 -34.73 -12.31 20.05
C ARG A 718 -33.91 -11.15 19.47
N THR A 719 -32.66 -11.42 19.13
CA THR A 719 -31.83 -10.50 18.33
C THR A 719 -31.74 -11.02 16.90
N VAL A 720 -32.18 -10.23 15.93
CA VAL A 720 -32.09 -10.55 14.50
C VAL A 720 -30.84 -9.95 13.89
N SER A 721 -30.23 -10.65 12.93
CA SER A 721 -29.11 -10.09 12.17
C SER A 721 -29.63 -9.02 11.20
N LEU A 722 -29.14 -7.80 11.31
CA LEU A 722 -29.51 -6.70 10.42
C LEU A 722 -28.50 -6.59 9.27
N PRO A 723 -28.95 -6.53 8.01
CA PRO A 723 -28.07 -6.21 6.88
C PRO A 723 -27.42 -4.83 7.06
N PRO A 724 -26.25 -4.58 6.42
CA PRO A 724 -25.61 -3.27 6.43
C PRO A 724 -26.57 -2.15 6.02
N ARG A 725 -26.45 -0.99 6.68
CA ARG A 725 -27.34 0.15 6.47
C ARG A 725 -27.17 0.69 5.04
N GLY A 726 -28.18 0.48 4.20
CA GLY A 726 -28.35 1.22 2.95
C GLY A 726 -28.85 2.64 3.22
N TYR A 727 -28.58 3.57 2.31
CA TYR A 727 -29.08 4.95 2.37
C TYR A 727 -29.74 5.31 1.04
N VAL A 728 -30.96 5.84 1.10
CA VAL A 728 -31.74 6.28 -0.07
C VAL A 728 -31.99 7.79 -0.08
N GLY A 729 -31.22 8.54 0.72
CA GLY A 729 -31.36 10.00 0.81
C GLY A 729 -32.29 10.48 1.93
N VAL A 730 -33.08 9.59 2.54
CA VAL A 730 -34.13 9.97 3.51
C VAL A 730 -34.36 8.87 4.56
N GLU A 731 -34.69 9.27 5.78
CA GLU A 731 -35.13 8.39 6.87
C GLU A 731 -36.65 8.41 7.01
N LEU A 732 -37.21 7.34 7.60
CA LEU A 732 -38.66 7.17 7.80
C LEU A 732 -39.31 8.36 8.56
N GLU A 733 -38.59 8.94 9.52
CA GLU A 733 -39.02 10.09 10.33
C GLU A 733 -38.98 11.45 9.61
N THR A 734 -38.49 11.48 8.36
CA THR A 734 -38.34 12.69 7.54
C THR A 734 -38.96 12.55 6.14
N LEU A 735 -39.72 11.48 5.93
CA LEU A 735 -40.17 11.08 4.60
C LEU A 735 -41.26 12.00 4.05
N ALA A 736 -42.18 12.47 4.89
CA ALA A 736 -43.17 13.46 4.50
C ALA A 736 -42.50 14.79 4.14
N GLY A 737 -41.55 15.24 4.96
CA GLY A 737 -40.79 16.46 4.70
C GLY A 737 -39.94 16.38 3.43
N TYR A 738 -39.44 15.19 3.08
CA TYR A 738 -38.77 14.92 1.81
C TYR A 738 -39.74 14.91 0.61
N ALA A 739 -40.99 14.51 0.81
CA ALA A 739 -42.02 14.48 -0.23
C ALA A 739 -42.61 15.86 -0.56
N LEU A 740 -42.54 16.84 0.37
CA LEU A 740 -43.11 18.18 0.18
C LEU A 740 -42.70 18.88 -1.11
N PRO A 741 -41.42 18.87 -1.55
CA PRO A 741 -41.07 19.50 -2.81
C PRO A 741 -41.77 18.84 -4.01
N ALA A 742 -42.16 17.56 -3.96
CA ALA A 742 -42.88 16.95 -5.08
C ALA A 742 -44.29 17.53 -5.27
N VAL A 743 -44.92 18.05 -4.21
CA VAL A 743 -46.32 18.52 -4.25
C VAL A 743 -46.48 20.00 -4.58
N VAL A 744 -45.40 20.78 -4.55
CA VAL A 744 -45.42 22.22 -4.82
C VAL A 744 -45.22 22.56 -6.30
N PRO A 745 -45.79 23.66 -6.81
CA PRO A 745 -45.82 23.96 -8.25
C PRO A 745 -44.49 24.45 -8.82
N TRP A 746 -43.59 25.01 -8.00
CA TRP A 746 -42.30 25.57 -8.43
C TRP A 746 -41.14 24.55 -8.42
N THR A 747 -41.39 23.28 -8.13
CA THR A 747 -40.36 22.25 -8.20
C THR A 747 -40.09 21.85 -9.65
N PRO A 748 -38.83 21.80 -10.10
CA PRO A 748 -38.48 21.30 -11.43
C PRO A 748 -38.94 19.85 -11.63
N ASP A 749 -39.42 19.51 -12.83
CA ASP A 749 -39.95 18.17 -13.14
C ASP A 749 -38.92 17.05 -12.90
N SER A 750 -37.65 17.31 -13.20
CA SER A 750 -36.57 16.34 -12.93
C SER A 750 -36.41 16.05 -11.44
N LEU A 751 -36.43 17.08 -10.60
CA LEU A 751 -36.34 16.93 -9.14
C LEU A 751 -37.60 16.26 -8.59
N ARG A 752 -38.78 16.55 -9.16
CA ARG A 752 -40.03 15.91 -8.77
C ARG A 752 -40.00 14.41 -9.06
N GLU A 753 -39.58 13.99 -10.25
CA GLU A 753 -39.45 12.55 -10.56
C GLU A 753 -38.44 11.84 -9.68
N ASP A 754 -37.30 12.47 -9.35
CA ASP A 754 -36.32 11.91 -8.42
C ASP A 754 -36.93 11.65 -7.02
N ILE A 755 -37.76 12.58 -6.54
CA ILE A 755 -38.48 12.42 -5.27
C ILE A 755 -39.52 11.31 -5.38
N LEU A 756 -40.32 11.29 -6.46
CA LEU A 756 -41.33 10.27 -6.69
C LEU A 756 -40.72 8.86 -6.78
N ASP A 757 -39.53 8.72 -7.36
CA ASP A 757 -38.79 7.46 -7.39
C ASP A 757 -38.43 6.95 -5.99
N VAL A 758 -38.00 7.84 -5.09
CA VAL A 758 -37.74 7.47 -3.69
C VAL A 758 -39.03 7.09 -2.98
N LEU A 759 -40.14 7.80 -3.24
CA LEU A 759 -41.45 7.44 -2.69
C LEU A 759 -41.94 6.08 -3.17
N ARG A 760 -41.85 5.79 -4.48
CA ARG A 760 -42.14 4.47 -5.06
C ARG A 760 -41.30 3.36 -4.41
N LEU A 761 -40.04 3.67 -4.06
CA LEU A 761 -39.17 2.74 -3.36
C LEU A 761 -39.64 2.45 -1.93
N TRP A 762 -40.11 3.46 -1.19
CA TRP A 762 -40.72 3.27 0.12
C TRP A 762 -42.04 2.51 0.06
N ALA A 763 -42.88 2.75 -0.96
CA ALA A 763 -44.10 1.99 -1.18
C ALA A 763 -43.82 0.49 -1.49
N ASN A 764 -42.67 0.17 -2.10
CA ASN A 764 -42.25 -1.20 -2.40
C ASN A 764 -41.81 -2.00 -1.15
N ALA A 765 -41.54 -1.33 -0.03
CA ALA A 765 -41.17 -1.96 1.24
C ALA A 765 -41.78 -1.20 2.42
N PRO A 766 -43.10 -1.32 2.63
CA PRO A 766 -43.73 -0.77 3.82
C PRO A 766 -43.07 -1.39 5.06
N ILE A 767 -42.76 -0.55 6.04
CA ILE A 767 -42.26 -1.03 7.33
C ILE A 767 -43.48 -1.49 8.12
N GLY A 768 -43.65 -2.80 8.25
CA GLY A 768 -44.75 -3.42 8.98
C GLY A 768 -46.13 -3.25 8.30
N ALA A 769 -47.12 -3.98 8.81
CA ALA A 769 -48.48 -4.03 8.28
C ALA A 769 -49.42 -2.93 8.82
N GLY A 770 -48.91 -1.93 9.55
CA GLY A 770 -49.73 -0.96 10.29
C GLY A 770 -49.06 0.41 10.47
N ALA A 771 -49.54 1.21 11.43
CA ALA A 771 -48.92 2.50 11.70
C ALA A 771 -47.59 2.30 12.46
N CYS A 772 -46.58 3.11 12.10
CA CYS A 772 -45.29 3.05 12.76
C CYS A 772 -44.89 4.41 13.35
N ARG A 773 -43.99 4.37 14.32
CA ARG A 773 -43.31 5.55 14.88
C ARG A 773 -41.83 5.25 15.11
N VAL A 774 -41.00 6.27 14.98
CA VAL A 774 -39.58 6.22 15.34
C VAL A 774 -39.39 6.68 16.78
N LEU A 775 -38.60 5.91 17.52
CA LEU A 775 -38.23 6.13 18.92
C LEU A 775 -36.72 6.39 19.02
N ARG A 776 -36.35 7.37 19.82
CA ARG A 776 -34.96 7.60 20.22
C ARG A 776 -34.82 7.16 21.67
N LEU A 777 -34.01 6.13 21.91
CA LEU A 777 -33.84 5.52 23.23
C LEU A 777 -32.44 5.78 23.74
N THR A 778 -32.28 6.02 25.03
CA THR A 778 -30.98 6.06 25.71
C THR A 778 -30.93 4.94 26.75
N PRO A 779 -29.76 4.35 27.04
CA PRO A 779 -29.65 3.34 28.08
C PRO A 779 -30.11 3.90 29.43
N SER A 780 -30.84 3.11 30.20
CA SER A 780 -31.17 3.43 31.58
C SER A 780 -29.90 3.25 32.43
N ASP A 781 -29.26 4.36 32.80
CA ASP A 781 -28.03 4.31 33.61
C ASP A 781 -28.28 3.67 34.98
N GLY A 782 -27.34 2.84 35.44
CA GLY A 782 -27.31 2.42 36.84
C GLY A 782 -26.74 3.54 37.71
N GLU A 783 -27.38 3.85 38.84
CA GLU A 783 -26.84 4.83 39.80
C GLU A 783 -25.40 4.46 40.19
N GLY A 784 -24.47 5.40 40.04
CA GLY A 784 -23.08 5.26 40.52
C GLY A 784 -22.03 4.78 39.51
N GLN A 785 -22.34 4.59 38.22
CA GLN A 785 -21.35 4.16 37.23
C GLN A 785 -20.28 5.22 36.91
N SER A 786 -19.01 4.81 36.90
CA SER A 786 -17.88 5.63 36.44
C SER A 786 -17.93 5.88 34.91
N ASN A 787 -17.19 6.89 34.44
CA ASN A 787 -17.10 7.19 33.00
C ASN A 787 -16.49 6.03 32.19
N ALA A 788 -15.57 5.24 32.78
CA ALA A 788 -14.94 4.12 32.10
C ALA A 788 -15.90 2.93 31.93
N GLU A 789 -16.69 2.63 32.97
CA GLU A 789 -17.74 1.61 32.92
C GLU A 789 -18.81 1.98 31.89
N ARG A 790 -19.25 3.25 31.89
CA ARG A 790 -20.17 3.77 30.88
C ARG A 790 -19.64 3.63 29.46
N GLN A 791 -18.37 3.99 29.23
CA GLN A 791 -17.75 3.84 27.90
C GLN A 791 -17.65 2.38 27.44
N MET A 792 -17.41 1.43 28.36
CA MET A 792 -17.36 0.01 28.04
C MET A 792 -18.76 -0.53 27.75
N ALA A 793 -19.77 -0.14 28.53
CA ALA A 793 -21.17 -0.49 28.30
C ALA A 793 -21.66 0.04 26.94
N ASP A 794 -21.35 1.28 26.61
CA ASP A 794 -21.71 1.87 25.31
C ASP A 794 -21.04 1.14 24.14
N LYS A 795 -19.78 0.74 24.30
CA LYS A 795 -19.06 -0.06 23.30
C LYS A 795 -19.70 -1.44 23.11
N ASN A 796 -20.20 -2.05 24.18
CA ASN A 796 -20.91 -3.33 24.11
C ASN A 796 -22.28 -3.17 23.43
N LEU A 797 -23.02 -2.11 23.76
CA LEU A 797 -24.32 -1.82 23.15
C LEU A 797 -24.22 -1.52 21.65
N GLU A 798 -23.13 -0.88 21.20
CA GLU A 798 -22.86 -0.67 19.77
C GLU A 798 -22.83 -1.98 18.98
N GLN A 799 -22.48 -3.10 19.62
CA GLN A 799 -22.45 -4.42 19.01
C GLN A 799 -23.70 -5.26 19.27
N THR A 800 -24.41 -5.02 20.38
CA THR A 800 -25.48 -5.93 20.90
C THR A 800 -26.88 -5.34 20.84
N ALA A 801 -27.03 -4.02 20.73
CA ALA A 801 -28.34 -3.35 20.63
C ALA A 801 -28.97 -3.43 19.24
N PRO A 802 -28.24 -3.22 18.12
CA PRO A 802 -28.82 -3.35 16.79
C PRO A 802 -29.39 -4.76 16.56
N GLY A 803 -30.64 -4.83 16.09
CA GLY A 803 -31.34 -6.09 15.83
C GLY A 803 -32.15 -6.63 17.00
N GLN A 804 -32.12 -5.99 18.18
CA GLN A 804 -33.01 -6.39 19.28
C GLN A 804 -34.47 -6.19 18.88
N LEU A 805 -35.21 -7.30 18.82
CA LEU A 805 -36.62 -7.36 18.44
C LEU A 805 -37.46 -7.61 19.69
N TRP A 806 -38.33 -6.66 19.99
CA TRP A 806 -39.16 -6.62 21.20
C TRP A 806 -40.63 -6.77 20.84
N ARG A 807 -41.35 -7.52 21.67
CA ARG A 807 -42.81 -7.50 21.71
C ARG A 807 -43.24 -6.36 22.62
N THR A 808 -44.06 -5.43 22.12
CA THR A 808 -44.71 -4.38 22.92
C THR A 808 -46.17 -4.76 23.18
N PRO A 809 -46.92 -4.10 24.08
CA PRO A 809 -48.30 -4.53 24.40
C PRO A 809 -49.21 -4.61 23.17
N ASN A 810 -49.11 -3.62 22.27
CA ASN A 810 -49.97 -3.51 21.09
C ASN A 810 -49.23 -3.72 19.76
N GLY A 811 -47.95 -4.09 19.78
CA GLY A 811 -47.18 -4.29 18.56
C GLY A 811 -45.75 -4.82 18.76
N ALA A 812 -44.86 -4.39 17.89
CA ALA A 812 -43.46 -4.81 17.89
C ALA A 812 -42.52 -3.61 17.76
N LEU A 813 -41.35 -3.71 18.38
CA LEU A 813 -40.30 -2.69 18.35
C LEU A 813 -38.97 -3.32 17.94
N LEU A 814 -38.26 -2.68 17.02
CA LEU A 814 -36.96 -3.13 16.55
C LEU A 814 -35.92 -2.02 16.68
N ILE A 815 -34.81 -2.32 17.38
CA ILE A 815 -33.67 -1.40 17.47
C ILE A 815 -32.82 -1.52 16.19
N LEU A 816 -32.65 -0.41 15.48
CA LEU A 816 -31.96 -0.36 14.19
C LEU A 816 -30.46 -0.07 14.31
N ASP A 817 -30.08 0.81 15.25
CA ASP A 817 -28.70 1.19 15.51
C ASP A 817 -28.50 1.71 16.95
N TYR A 818 -27.23 1.87 17.35
CA TYR A 818 -26.83 2.56 18.57
C TYR A 818 -25.62 3.45 18.30
N GLN A 819 -25.74 4.74 18.60
CA GLN A 819 -24.67 5.73 18.41
C GLN A 819 -23.99 6.05 19.72
N ARG A 820 -22.78 5.52 19.94
CA ARG A 820 -22.01 5.70 21.18
C ARG A 820 -21.75 7.16 21.56
N HIS A 821 -21.51 8.04 20.58
CA HIS A 821 -21.18 9.45 20.86
C HIS A 821 -22.37 10.26 21.42
N ASN A 822 -23.59 9.91 21.02
CA ASN A 822 -24.83 10.53 21.51
C ASN A 822 -25.61 9.66 22.49
N ARG A 823 -25.08 8.46 22.80
CA ARG A 823 -25.74 7.42 23.62
C ARG A 823 -27.21 7.21 23.25
N THR A 824 -27.49 7.20 21.96
CA THR A 824 -28.86 7.13 21.44
C THR A 824 -28.99 5.93 20.51
N ALA A 825 -29.96 5.07 20.79
CA ALA A 825 -30.46 4.05 19.88
C ALA A 825 -31.63 4.59 19.06
N THR A 826 -31.68 4.19 17.79
CA THR A 826 -32.84 4.43 16.91
C THR A 826 -33.66 3.17 16.86
N ALA A 827 -34.95 3.24 17.20
CA ALA A 827 -35.86 2.12 17.13
C ALA A 827 -37.11 2.47 16.32
N VAL A 828 -37.71 1.48 15.68
CA VAL A 828 -39.02 1.62 15.02
C VAL A 828 -40.00 0.72 15.74
N GLU A 829 -41.15 1.28 16.13
CA GLU A 829 -42.28 0.54 16.68
C GLU A 829 -43.45 0.59 15.71
N CYS A 830 -44.10 -0.54 15.48
CA CYS A 830 -45.26 -0.66 14.61
C CYS A 830 -46.41 -1.38 15.31
N THR A 831 -47.64 -0.90 15.10
CA THR A 831 -48.88 -1.49 15.64
C THR A 831 -49.92 -1.64 14.53
N SER A 832 -50.73 -2.69 14.59
CA SER A 832 -51.71 -3.00 13.53
C SER A 832 -52.94 -2.08 13.55
N ASP A 833 -53.29 -1.51 14.70
CA ASP A 833 -54.45 -0.64 14.91
C ASP A 833 -54.10 0.86 14.94
N GLY A 834 -52.81 1.18 14.85
CA GLY A 834 -52.27 2.54 14.96
C GLY A 834 -52.33 3.15 16.35
N THR A 835 -52.71 2.37 17.38
CA THR A 835 -52.65 2.84 18.76
C THR A 835 -51.31 2.47 19.37
N PHE A 836 -50.65 3.46 19.99
CA PHE A 836 -49.36 3.25 20.63
C PHE A 836 -49.48 3.46 22.14
N THR A 837 -49.09 2.46 22.91
CA THR A 837 -48.92 2.56 24.35
C THR A 837 -47.56 3.17 24.70
N ALA A 838 -47.42 3.73 25.90
CA ALA A 838 -46.10 4.15 26.38
C ALA A 838 -45.26 2.90 26.66
N THR A 839 -44.14 2.78 25.94
CA THR A 839 -43.32 1.56 25.91
C THR A 839 -41.92 1.89 26.40
N GLU A 840 -41.47 1.25 27.49
CA GLU A 840 -40.08 1.33 27.97
C GLU A 840 -39.47 -0.08 27.93
N PRO A 841 -38.77 -0.46 26.84
CA PRO A 841 -38.03 -1.71 26.80
C PRO A 841 -37.05 -1.79 27.97
N PHE A 842 -36.94 -2.96 28.59
CA PHE A 842 -36.05 -3.14 29.74
C PHE A 842 -34.62 -2.68 29.43
N GLY A 843 -34.07 -1.79 30.26
CA GLY A 843 -32.73 -1.21 30.08
C GLY A 843 -32.67 0.02 29.17
N TRP A 844 -33.81 0.48 28.63
CA TRP A 844 -33.92 1.65 27.78
C TRP A 844 -34.94 2.65 28.34
N GLN A 845 -34.69 3.93 28.09
CA GLN A 845 -35.62 5.02 28.39
C GLN A 845 -35.73 5.99 27.19
N PRO A 846 -36.88 6.64 26.95
CA PRO A 846 -37.03 7.60 25.86
C PRO A 846 -36.08 8.80 26.02
N ALA A 847 -35.30 9.08 24.98
CA ALA A 847 -34.41 10.24 24.92
C ALA A 847 -35.08 11.47 24.32
N ARG A 848 -36.09 11.28 23.45
CA ARG A 848 -36.86 12.31 22.76
C ARG A 848 -38.30 11.86 22.53
N ALA A 849 -39.17 12.81 22.21
CA ALA A 849 -40.53 12.54 21.78
C ALA A 849 -40.56 11.57 20.57
N PRO A 850 -41.46 10.57 20.54
CA PRO A 850 -41.64 9.71 19.39
C PRO A 850 -42.08 10.50 18.15
N ILE A 851 -41.61 10.08 16.97
CA ILE A 851 -41.99 10.66 15.68
C ILE A 851 -42.89 9.64 14.95
N PRO A 852 -44.23 9.84 14.92
CA PRO A 852 -45.14 9.09 14.06
C PRO A 852 -44.71 9.19 12.60
N CYS A 853 -44.72 8.06 11.92
CA CYS A 853 -44.36 7.97 10.53
C CYS A 853 -45.59 8.29 9.68
N TRP A 854 -45.51 9.36 8.89
CA TRP A 854 -46.57 9.69 7.94
C TRP A 854 -46.70 8.63 6.84
N ALA A 855 -45.61 7.98 6.44
CA ALA A 855 -45.63 7.10 5.29
C ALA A 855 -46.25 5.73 5.57
N SER A 856 -47.28 5.38 4.80
CA SER A 856 -47.69 3.99 4.51
C SER A 856 -47.65 3.76 2.99
N ALA A 857 -47.58 2.51 2.55
CA ALA A 857 -47.58 2.19 1.12
C ALA A 857 -48.82 2.78 0.41
N ASP A 858 -50.01 2.56 0.97
CA ASP A 858 -51.27 3.08 0.42
C ASP A 858 -51.28 4.61 0.34
N ARG A 859 -50.80 5.29 1.39
CA ARG A 859 -50.78 6.76 1.44
C ARG A 859 -49.80 7.33 0.41
N ILE A 860 -48.62 6.72 0.27
CA ILE A 860 -47.63 7.10 -0.74
C ILE A 860 -48.20 6.90 -2.15
N LEU A 861 -48.75 5.72 -2.44
CA LEU A 861 -49.35 5.41 -3.74
C LEU A 861 -50.49 6.37 -4.06
N ARG A 862 -51.34 6.68 -3.06
CA ARG A 862 -52.41 7.64 -3.19
C ARG A 862 -51.90 9.04 -3.54
N LEU A 863 -50.84 9.51 -2.88
CA LEU A 863 -50.20 10.79 -3.19
C LEU A 863 -49.66 10.81 -4.63
N ILE A 864 -48.93 9.76 -5.04
CA ILE A 864 -48.37 9.65 -6.39
C ILE A 864 -49.49 9.67 -7.44
N GLN A 865 -50.57 8.92 -7.21
CA GLN A 865 -51.73 8.89 -8.10
C GLN A 865 -52.38 10.26 -8.21
N LEU A 866 -52.61 10.95 -7.09
CA LEU A 866 -53.20 12.29 -7.09
C LEU A 866 -52.33 13.32 -7.82
N LEU A 867 -51.00 13.26 -7.66
CA LEU A 867 -50.07 14.12 -8.39
C LEU A 867 -50.09 13.83 -9.89
N THR A 868 -50.22 12.56 -10.28
CA THR A 868 -50.35 12.16 -11.69
C THR A 868 -51.66 12.66 -12.29
N ASP A 869 -52.76 12.55 -11.55
CA ASP A 869 -54.10 12.92 -12.02
C ASP A 869 -54.36 14.43 -12.01
N ARG A 870 -53.81 15.16 -11.04
CA ARG A 870 -54.16 16.57 -10.77
C ARG A 870 -52.99 17.55 -10.94
N GLY A 871 -51.77 17.07 -11.13
CA GLY A 871 -50.56 17.90 -11.10
C GLY A 871 -50.23 18.41 -9.68
N PRO A 872 -49.25 19.31 -9.51
CA PRO A 872 -48.90 19.88 -8.21
C PRO A 872 -50.08 20.57 -7.52
N ALA A 873 -50.08 20.57 -6.18
CA ALA A 873 -51.13 21.22 -5.39
C ALA A 873 -51.03 22.76 -5.51
N PRO A 874 -52.16 23.48 -5.60
CA PRO A 874 -52.19 24.94 -5.75
C PRO A 874 -51.89 25.66 -4.41
N ILE A 875 -50.66 25.55 -3.92
CA ILE A 875 -50.23 26.09 -2.62
C ILE A 875 -49.89 27.58 -2.75
N ASP A 876 -50.52 28.43 -1.93
CA ASP A 876 -50.11 29.82 -1.70
C ASP A 876 -48.98 29.86 -0.67
N ALA A 877 -47.75 30.08 -1.14
CA ALA A 877 -46.54 30.03 -0.30
C ALA A 877 -46.55 31.08 0.82
N THR A 878 -46.87 32.34 0.48
CA THR A 878 -46.93 33.46 1.43
C THR A 878 -47.97 33.21 2.51
N ALA A 879 -49.20 32.83 2.11
CA ALA A 879 -50.29 32.58 3.06
C ALA A 879 -49.96 31.39 3.98
N THR A 880 -49.37 30.32 3.44
CA THR A 880 -48.99 29.13 4.21
C THR A 880 -47.90 29.43 5.25
N VAL A 881 -46.87 30.19 4.88
CA VAL A 881 -45.79 30.60 5.81
C VAL A 881 -46.34 31.47 6.93
N ARG A 882 -47.18 32.47 6.62
CA ARG A 882 -47.80 33.34 7.63
C ARG A 882 -48.70 32.54 8.57
N ALA A 883 -49.52 31.63 8.03
CA ALA A 883 -50.39 30.79 8.83
C ALA A 883 -49.62 29.85 9.76
N LEU A 884 -48.53 29.22 9.28
CA LEU A 884 -47.67 28.38 10.12
C LEU A 884 -47.00 29.19 11.23
N ALA A 885 -46.47 30.38 10.90
CA ALA A 885 -45.83 31.27 11.87
C ALA A 885 -46.80 31.73 12.96
N GLU A 886 -48.01 32.15 12.58
CA GLU A 886 -49.05 32.59 13.51
C GLU A 886 -49.50 31.45 14.43
N ARG A 887 -49.82 30.28 13.87
CA ARG A 887 -50.38 29.14 14.61
C ARG A 887 -49.38 28.50 15.57
N ALA A 888 -48.13 28.35 15.16
CA ALA A 888 -47.09 27.74 15.97
C ALA A 888 -46.28 28.75 16.82
N GLY A 889 -46.51 30.05 16.64
CA GLY A 889 -45.76 31.11 17.31
C GLY A 889 -44.30 31.23 16.85
N PHE A 890 -43.99 30.84 15.61
CA PHE A 890 -42.64 30.98 15.04
C PHE A 890 -42.35 32.40 14.55
N ASP A 891 -41.07 32.74 14.40
CA ASP A 891 -40.72 33.84 13.51
C ASP A 891 -40.91 33.44 12.03
N LEU A 892 -41.15 34.43 11.16
CA LEU A 892 -41.41 34.16 9.74
C LEU A 892 -40.22 33.45 9.06
N ALA A 893 -38.98 33.72 9.49
CA ALA A 893 -37.80 33.09 8.93
C ALA A 893 -37.74 31.58 9.26
N ASP A 894 -38.13 31.20 10.48
CA ASP A 894 -38.26 29.81 10.90
C ASP A 894 -39.36 29.09 10.11
N ALA A 895 -40.53 29.71 9.91
CA ALA A 895 -41.61 29.14 9.10
C ALA A 895 -41.18 28.94 7.63
N VAL A 896 -40.44 29.88 7.02
CA VAL A 896 -39.86 29.71 5.68
C VAL A 896 -38.89 28.53 5.63
N ALA A 897 -37.98 28.43 6.60
CA ALA A 897 -36.99 27.36 6.66
C ALA A 897 -37.62 25.97 6.89
N ILE A 898 -38.76 25.90 7.59
CA ILE A 898 -39.56 24.68 7.73
C ILE A 898 -40.19 24.31 6.39
N CYS A 899 -40.88 25.23 5.71
CA CYS A 899 -41.53 24.95 4.42
C CYS A 899 -40.56 24.70 3.25
N ARG A 900 -39.32 25.22 3.32
CA ARG A 900 -38.31 25.18 2.24
C ARG A 900 -38.80 25.80 0.93
N PHE A 901 -39.59 26.87 1.01
CA PHE A 901 -40.06 27.59 -0.17
C PHE A 901 -38.96 28.50 -0.72
N PRO A 902 -38.81 28.60 -2.06
CA PRO A 902 -37.85 29.50 -2.68
C PRO A 902 -38.28 30.95 -2.47
N ALA A 903 -37.31 31.87 -2.39
CA ALA A 903 -37.57 33.29 -2.11
C ALA A 903 -38.47 33.92 -3.20
N GLU A 904 -38.36 33.43 -4.43
CA GLU A 904 -39.12 33.87 -5.60
C GLU A 904 -40.62 33.54 -5.50
N ALA A 905 -41.01 32.59 -4.64
CA ALA A 905 -42.40 32.23 -4.39
C ALA A 905 -43.04 33.03 -3.22
N LEU A 906 -42.27 33.87 -2.53
CA LEU A 906 -42.71 34.60 -1.33
C LEU A 906 -42.84 36.11 -1.62
N ASP A 907 -43.68 36.79 -0.83
CA ASP A 907 -43.77 38.25 -0.85
C ASP A 907 -42.46 38.89 -0.35
N ALA A 908 -42.12 40.07 -0.87
CA ALA A 908 -40.85 40.76 -0.59
C ALA A 908 -40.63 41.14 0.90
N ASP A 909 -41.69 41.18 1.71
CA ASP A 909 -41.63 41.45 3.15
C ASP A 909 -41.29 40.20 4.01
N ILE A 910 -41.29 39.01 3.42
CA ILE A 910 -40.99 37.77 4.13
C ILE A 910 -39.47 37.51 4.13
N PRO A 911 -38.83 37.36 5.31
CA PRO A 911 -37.41 37.08 5.39
C PRO A 911 -37.08 35.66 4.90
N ALA A 912 -36.26 35.55 3.85
CA ALA A 912 -35.81 34.26 3.30
C ALA A 912 -34.64 33.62 4.09
N THR A 913 -34.04 34.35 5.05
CA THR A 913 -32.90 33.89 5.86
C THR A 913 -33.06 34.35 7.31
N GLY A 914 -32.26 33.77 8.23
CA GLY A 914 -32.25 34.17 9.65
C GLY A 914 -33.03 33.25 10.60
N ALA A 915 -33.44 32.07 10.13
CA ALA A 915 -34.09 31.05 10.96
C ALA A 915 -33.22 30.63 12.16
N LYS A 916 -33.82 30.53 13.34
CA LYS A 916 -33.16 30.25 14.63
C LYS A 916 -33.37 28.82 15.13
N LEU A 917 -34.45 28.16 14.73
CA LEU A 917 -34.72 26.76 15.11
C LEU A 917 -33.58 25.85 14.64
N SER A 918 -33.28 24.81 15.40
CA SER A 918 -32.28 23.83 14.97
C SER A 918 -32.79 23.00 13.78
N PHE A 919 -31.89 22.48 12.93
CA PHE A 919 -32.27 21.61 11.80
C PHE A 919 -33.16 20.42 12.20
N PRO A 920 -32.85 19.64 13.27
CA PRO A 920 -33.72 18.53 13.68
C PRO A 920 -35.14 18.97 14.05
N MET A 921 -35.27 20.14 14.68
CA MET A 921 -36.57 20.65 15.08
C MET A 921 -37.39 21.12 13.87
N ARG A 922 -36.74 21.76 12.89
CA ARG A 922 -37.38 22.12 11.62
C ARG A 922 -37.85 20.88 10.86
N ASP A 923 -37.05 19.82 10.84
CA ASP A 923 -37.39 18.56 10.16
C ASP A 923 -38.60 17.89 10.84
N ALA A 924 -38.66 17.87 12.17
CA ALA A 924 -39.78 17.28 12.91
C ALA A 924 -41.11 18.03 12.68
N VAL A 925 -41.09 19.37 12.63
CA VAL A 925 -42.29 20.16 12.28
C VAL A 925 -42.65 20.00 10.81
N ARG A 926 -41.65 19.97 9.91
CA ARG A 926 -41.86 19.80 8.47
C ARG A 926 -42.56 18.47 8.16
N GLU A 927 -42.23 17.41 8.88
CA GLU A 927 -42.85 16.09 8.72
C GLU A 927 -44.39 16.13 8.91
N ARG A 928 -44.91 17.15 9.59
CA ARG A 928 -46.36 17.31 9.87
C ARG A 928 -47.10 18.20 8.87
N LEU A 929 -46.40 18.74 7.88
CA LEU A 929 -47.02 19.62 6.88
C LEU A 929 -47.77 18.86 5.79
N LEU A 930 -47.50 17.57 5.59
CA LEU A 930 -48.35 16.75 4.74
C LEU A 930 -49.58 16.28 5.51
N PRO A 931 -50.80 16.43 4.95
CA PRO A 931 -52.02 15.95 5.58
C PRO A 931 -52.08 14.42 5.63
N ASP A 932 -52.85 13.89 6.58
CA ASP A 932 -53.06 12.44 6.73
C ASP A 932 -53.78 11.82 5.53
N ASP A 933 -54.73 12.54 4.92
CA ASP A 933 -55.25 12.25 3.59
C ASP A 933 -54.55 13.17 2.57
N PRO A 934 -53.73 12.62 1.66
CA PRO A 934 -53.06 13.40 0.62
C PRO A 934 -54.02 14.23 -0.25
N ALA A 935 -55.28 13.85 -0.39
CA ALA A 935 -56.26 14.59 -1.19
C ALA A 935 -56.53 16.01 -0.66
N ASP A 936 -56.32 16.24 0.64
CA ASP A 936 -56.55 17.53 1.28
C ASP A 936 -55.59 18.62 0.81
N LEU A 937 -54.46 18.25 0.20
CA LEU A 937 -53.51 19.20 -0.39
C LEU A 937 -54.17 20.12 -1.45
N TRP A 938 -55.19 19.64 -2.17
CA TRP A 938 -55.89 20.42 -3.20
C TRP A 938 -57.11 21.19 -2.67
N THR A 939 -57.52 20.96 -1.41
CA THR A 939 -58.71 21.59 -0.81
C THR A 939 -58.35 22.55 0.31
N THR A 940 -57.46 22.15 1.22
CA THR A 940 -57.07 22.89 2.43
C THR A 940 -55.59 23.30 2.43
N GLY A 941 -54.75 22.68 1.60
CA GLY A 941 -53.33 23.00 1.47
C GLY A 941 -52.45 22.20 2.44
N LEU A 942 -51.31 22.77 2.85
CA LEU A 942 -50.43 22.12 3.84
C LEU A 942 -51.08 22.09 5.23
N ALA A 943 -50.84 21.02 5.99
CA ALA A 943 -51.42 20.77 7.30
C ALA A 943 -50.76 21.60 8.42
N THR A 944 -50.81 22.93 8.31
CA THR A 944 -50.18 23.83 9.29
C THR A 944 -50.76 23.71 10.70
N ASP A 945 -52.04 23.34 10.83
CA ASP A 945 -52.69 23.12 12.14
C ASP A 945 -52.09 21.91 12.86
N ALA A 946 -51.85 20.81 12.13
CA ALA A 946 -51.22 19.61 12.68
C ALA A 946 -49.76 19.87 13.07
N ALA A 947 -49.03 20.62 12.25
CA ALA A 947 -47.66 21.04 12.55
C ALA A 947 -47.58 21.94 13.80
N ALA A 948 -48.50 22.90 13.93
CA ALA A 948 -48.59 23.77 15.11
C ALA A 948 -48.96 22.98 16.37
N ALA A 949 -49.97 22.10 16.31
CA ALA A 949 -50.37 21.27 17.45
C ALA A 949 -49.24 20.35 17.94
N TRP A 950 -48.44 19.82 17.01
CA TRP A 950 -47.27 19.03 17.39
C TRP A 950 -46.20 19.89 18.10
N TRP A 951 -45.95 21.09 17.57
CA TRP A 951 -45.01 22.04 18.16
C TRP A 951 -45.44 22.48 19.56
N GLU A 952 -46.72 22.78 19.78
CA GLU A 952 -47.23 23.13 21.10
C GLU A 952 -47.01 22.01 22.13
N ALA A 953 -47.12 20.75 21.70
CA ALA A 953 -46.97 19.59 22.58
C ALA A 953 -45.51 19.17 22.83
N HIS A 954 -44.56 19.50 21.94
CA HIS A 954 -43.20 18.93 21.97
C HIS A 954 -42.06 19.93 21.71
N GLY A 955 -42.39 21.18 21.38
CA GLY A 955 -41.44 22.21 20.97
C GLY A 955 -40.71 22.94 22.10
N SER A 956 -41.12 22.71 23.36
CA SER A 956 -40.56 23.34 24.56
C SER A 956 -39.32 22.64 25.10
#